data_AF-A0A942RKV0-F1
#
_entry.id   AF-A0A942RKV0-F1
#
_cell.length_a   1.000
_cell.length_b   1.000
_cell.length_c   1.000
_cell.angle_alpha   90.00
_cell.angle_beta   90.00
_cell.angle_gamma   90.00
#
_symmetry.space_group_name_H-M   'P 1'
#
loop_
_entity.id
_entity.type
_entity.pdbx_description
1 polymer ?
#
loop_
_entity_poly.entity_id
_entity_poly.type
_entity_poly.pdbx_seq_one_letter_code
_entity_poly.pdbx_strand_id
1 'polypeptide(L)'
;MKYYAHSSENAEKSWQTIVEHLENTAKIAGEYASEFNAEEFGYICGMLHDLGKYSLKFQQKLQGSILSVDHSTAGAQEIVNLYGDKIGKLLAYCIAGHHSGLPNYGTAASTEGTLYARLNKGIEEYSEYKNEINLTSVKALRSLPVRPFDENNYHGFTLSFFIRMLYSCLVDADFIDTESYMSDILKPRGNTATVYQLNSVFNEFLSNFVGEKTKINSKRRDILERCLNMAKMANGLYTLTVPTGGGKTYSSLAFALNHATVNNLKRIIYVIPYTSIIEQNARVFKDALGDKNVLEHHSNYQFDNKDSEDIQVVNEKLKLASENWDIPIVVTTNVQFFESLFSNRSSKCRKIHNMAKSVIIFDEAQMLPIEYLKPCLLAVSELVKNYGSTAVLCTATQPSINELLPPSVKPIEIMDNPKQLYNDFKKVKVDKKGEMDDDTLAEELNEHNQVLCIVSTRKHAKEIFNRLKDDALHLSTLMCPVHRQETLAEIRQRLKNKQPCKVVSTQLIEAGVDVDFPVVYRSIAGIDSIVQSAGRCNREGRILTGNVFVFKPVSEYAKIKGYLERTAKVAEMVFRKYDDPISLDAIDYYFKMLYDIEGEQALDKKSVLDCFEEKYKQLEFDFQTAAEKFKLIESNTYSIVIPYNEAARKLLNEAQFSPYPRSVARKLQSYTISVYENEYKTLLKNAALTTVNDSYIILDNVKKNYDESTGLIMPKDTYGEAIFS
;
A
#
# COMPACT_ATOMS: atom_id res chain seq x y z
N MET A 1 35.20 30.27 16.20
CA MET A 1 34.71 29.15 17.03
C MET A 1 34.46 27.98 16.08
N LYS A 2 34.73 26.71 16.45
CA LYS A 2 34.32 25.57 15.61
C LYS A 2 32.88 25.22 15.92
N TYR A 3 32.06 25.01 14.90
CA TYR A 3 30.65 24.66 15.05
C TYR A 3 30.40 23.19 14.69
N TYR A 4 29.61 22.50 15.51
CA TYR A 4 29.33 21.07 15.36
C TYR A 4 27.85 20.79 15.10
N ALA A 5 27.58 19.76 14.29
CA ALA A 5 26.24 19.27 14.03
C ALA A 5 25.84 18.15 15.00
N HIS A 6 26.79 17.25 15.28
CA HIS A 6 26.58 16.07 16.13
C HIS A 6 27.72 15.92 17.14
N SER A 7 27.36 15.63 18.38
CA SER A 7 28.32 15.21 19.40
C SER A 7 28.56 13.69 19.33
N SER A 8 29.71 13.26 19.82
CA SER A 8 30.04 11.84 20.01
C SER A 8 30.20 11.55 21.50
N GLU A 9 29.61 10.45 21.98
CA GLU A 9 29.87 9.89 23.31
C GLU A 9 31.14 9.02 23.33
N ASN A 10 31.61 8.58 22.15
CA ASN A 10 32.85 7.84 22.01
C ASN A 10 34.04 8.81 22.07
N ALA A 11 34.89 8.64 23.08
CA ALA A 11 36.07 9.47 23.33
C ALA A 11 37.12 9.44 22.19
N GLU A 12 37.09 8.41 21.33
CA GLU A 12 38.00 8.26 20.19
C GLU A 12 37.46 8.88 18.90
N LYS A 13 36.17 9.27 18.85
CA LYS A 13 35.51 9.82 17.65
C LYS A 13 35.28 11.32 17.81
N SER A 14 35.84 12.11 16.89
CA SER A 14 35.66 13.57 16.89
C SER A 14 34.23 13.95 16.55
N TRP A 15 33.73 15.04 17.15
CA TRP A 15 32.43 15.62 16.83
C TRP A 15 32.35 16.02 15.35
N GLN A 16 31.22 15.73 14.70
CA GLN A 16 31.00 16.09 13.29
C GLN A 16 30.80 17.60 13.16
N THR A 17 31.55 18.23 12.26
CA THR A 17 31.37 19.67 12.00
C THR A 17 30.06 19.93 11.26
N ILE A 18 29.50 21.14 11.38
CA ILE A 18 28.29 21.48 10.62
C ILE A 18 28.56 21.44 9.12
N VAL A 19 29.68 21.98 8.65
CA VAL A 19 30.06 22.00 7.23
C VAL A 19 30.09 20.59 6.65
N GLU A 20 30.77 19.65 7.32
CA GLU A 20 30.86 18.25 6.89
C GLU A 20 29.47 17.60 6.75
N HIS A 21 28.61 17.77 7.76
CA HIS A 21 27.25 17.24 7.74
C HIS A 21 26.40 17.84 6.60
N LEU A 22 26.47 19.15 6.39
CA LEU A 22 25.74 19.84 5.33
C LEU A 22 26.22 19.41 3.93
N GLU A 23 27.54 19.32 3.72
CA GLU A 23 28.13 18.90 2.44
C GLU A 23 27.79 17.44 2.10
N ASN A 24 27.89 16.53 3.06
CA ASN A 24 27.52 15.13 2.86
C ASN A 24 26.03 14.98 2.56
N THR A 25 25.17 15.62 3.36
CA THR A 25 23.72 15.60 3.17
C THR A 25 23.34 16.21 1.83
N ALA A 26 23.94 17.33 1.43
CA ALA A 26 23.73 17.97 0.14
C ALA A 26 24.12 17.07 -1.02
N LYS A 27 25.28 16.42 -0.93
CA LYS A 27 25.74 15.49 -1.97
C LYS A 27 24.76 14.33 -2.15
N ILE A 28 24.37 13.66 -1.07
CA ILE A 28 23.44 12.52 -1.13
C ILE A 28 22.06 12.97 -1.63
N ALA A 29 21.53 14.08 -1.11
CA ALA A 29 20.24 14.61 -1.54
C ALA A 29 20.24 15.04 -3.01
N GLY A 30 21.34 15.64 -3.48
CA GLY A 30 21.56 15.98 -4.89
C GLY A 30 21.62 14.74 -5.78
N GLU A 31 22.37 13.72 -5.39
CA GLU A 31 22.46 12.43 -6.09
C GLU A 31 21.07 11.79 -6.24
N TYR A 32 20.28 11.73 -5.17
CA TYR A 32 18.89 11.24 -5.25
C TYR A 32 18.00 12.08 -6.16
N ALA A 33 18.13 13.40 -6.10
CA ALA A 33 17.32 14.32 -6.90
C ALA A 33 17.73 14.35 -8.39
N SER A 34 18.96 13.93 -8.72
CA SER A 34 19.45 13.85 -10.09
C SER A 34 18.61 12.91 -10.97
N GLU A 35 17.99 11.88 -10.37
CA GLU A 35 17.13 10.90 -11.05
C GLU A 35 15.91 11.53 -11.74
N PHE A 36 15.48 12.70 -11.27
CA PHE A 36 14.39 13.49 -11.83
C PHE A 36 14.82 14.92 -12.18
N ASN A 37 16.10 15.09 -12.55
CA ASN A 37 16.70 16.34 -13.03
C ASN A 37 16.60 17.50 -12.02
N ALA A 38 16.64 17.19 -10.73
CA ALA A 38 16.53 18.18 -9.65
C ALA A 38 17.74 18.19 -8.71
N GLU A 39 18.90 17.71 -9.18
CA GLU A 39 20.15 17.62 -8.41
C GLU A 39 20.48 18.91 -7.65
N GLU A 40 20.44 20.06 -8.34
CA GLU A 40 20.74 21.36 -7.73
C GLU A 40 19.75 21.71 -6.61
N PHE A 41 18.46 21.38 -6.77
CA PHE A 41 17.45 21.63 -5.73
C PHE A 41 17.67 20.74 -4.49
N GLY A 42 17.99 19.46 -4.71
CA GLY A 42 18.30 18.52 -3.62
C GLY A 42 19.56 18.95 -2.85
N TYR A 43 20.61 19.31 -3.58
CA TYR A 43 21.86 19.81 -3.01
C TYR A 43 21.65 21.06 -2.14
N ILE A 44 20.89 22.03 -2.66
CA ILE A 44 20.57 23.28 -1.96
C ILE A 44 19.80 23.02 -0.66
N CYS A 45 18.80 22.14 -0.70
CA CYS A 45 18.07 21.74 0.49
C CYS A 45 19.02 21.16 1.55
N GLY A 46 19.93 20.25 1.15
CA GLY A 46 20.91 19.67 2.07
C GLY A 46 21.87 20.69 2.67
N MET A 47 22.37 21.64 1.87
CA MET A 47 23.29 22.69 2.35
C MET A 47 22.67 23.64 3.37
N LEU A 48 21.34 23.80 3.34
CA LEU A 48 20.66 24.85 4.12
C LEU A 48 19.79 24.32 5.24
N HIS A 49 19.46 23.02 5.28
CA HIS A 49 18.43 22.51 6.17
C HIS A 49 18.69 22.78 7.66
N ASP A 50 19.98 22.80 8.04
CA ASP A 50 20.44 22.81 9.42
C ASP A 50 21.23 24.07 9.82
N LEU A 51 21.09 25.17 9.07
CA LEU A 51 21.81 26.42 9.37
C LEU A 51 21.57 26.95 10.80
N GLY A 52 20.43 26.66 11.43
CA GLY A 52 20.17 27.09 12.80
C GLY A 52 21.08 26.42 13.84
N LYS A 53 21.80 25.35 13.47
CA LYS A 53 22.81 24.72 14.32
C LYS A 53 24.02 25.63 14.58
N TYR A 54 24.24 26.68 13.78
CA TYR A 54 25.27 27.72 14.04
C TYR A 54 24.93 28.63 15.21
N SER A 55 23.69 28.60 15.74
CA SER A 55 23.33 29.39 16.90
C SER A 55 24.08 28.96 18.17
N LEU A 56 24.46 29.94 19.01
CA LEU A 56 25.13 29.67 20.29
C LEU A 56 24.33 28.71 21.17
N LYS A 57 23.01 28.85 21.17
CA LYS A 57 22.07 28.02 21.93
C LYS A 57 22.14 26.55 21.50
N PHE A 58 22.27 26.27 20.20
CA PHE A 58 22.43 24.91 19.71
C PHE A 58 23.77 24.30 20.13
N GLN A 59 24.87 25.07 20.02
CA GLN A 59 26.18 24.60 20.44
C GLN A 59 26.24 24.29 21.96
N GLN A 60 25.55 25.07 22.79
CA GLN A 60 25.37 24.78 24.22
C GLN A 60 24.54 23.52 24.49
N LYS A 61 23.54 23.25 23.65
CA LYS A 61 22.75 22.01 23.72
C LYS A 61 23.61 20.77 23.46
N LEU A 62 24.50 20.80 22.45
CA LEU A 62 25.45 19.71 22.20
C LEU A 62 26.39 19.45 23.37
N GLN A 63 26.65 20.46 24.19
CA GLN A 63 27.47 20.37 25.41
C GLN A 63 26.67 19.91 26.65
N GLY A 64 25.41 19.47 26.49
CA GLY A 64 24.61 18.88 27.56
C GLY A 64 23.55 19.79 28.18
N SER A 65 23.30 20.98 27.61
CA SER A 65 22.24 21.87 28.10
C SER A 65 20.83 21.39 27.69
N ILE A 66 19.84 21.47 28.59
CA ILE A 66 18.44 21.00 28.36
C ILE A 66 17.62 22.01 27.54
N LEU A 67 18.25 22.73 26.62
CA LEU A 67 17.62 23.79 25.83
C LEU A 67 16.86 23.19 24.64
N SER A 68 15.59 23.57 24.49
CA SER A 68 14.88 23.36 23.22
C SER A 68 15.33 24.41 22.21
N VAL A 69 15.71 23.96 21.02
CA VAL A 69 16.25 24.80 19.94
C VAL A 69 15.53 24.44 18.65
N ASP A 70 14.95 25.45 18.01
CA ASP A 70 14.36 25.37 16.68
C ASP A 70 15.44 25.73 15.65
N HIS A 71 16.12 24.72 15.14
CA HIS A 71 17.25 24.93 14.23
C HIS A 71 16.86 24.83 12.74
N SER A 72 15.68 24.31 12.41
CA SER A 72 15.21 24.17 11.02
C SER A 72 14.63 25.46 10.43
N THR A 73 14.14 26.37 11.28
CA THR A 73 13.53 27.64 10.83
C THR A 73 14.55 28.57 10.16
N ALA A 74 15.81 28.60 10.62
CA ALA A 74 16.86 29.45 10.05
C ALA A 74 17.11 29.14 8.57
N GLY A 75 17.26 27.86 8.23
CA GLY A 75 17.43 27.43 6.85
C GLY A 75 16.22 27.77 5.96
N ALA A 76 15.01 27.64 6.50
CA ALA A 76 13.78 27.94 5.77
C ALA A 76 13.59 29.44 5.49
N GLN A 77 14.06 30.33 6.38
CA GLN A 77 14.07 31.77 6.12
C GLN A 77 15.16 32.13 5.10
N GLU A 78 16.35 31.57 5.26
CA GLU A 78 17.48 31.91 4.39
C GLU A 78 17.28 31.47 2.94
N ILE A 79 16.66 30.31 2.70
CA ILE A 79 16.34 29.87 1.34
C ILE A 79 15.36 30.83 0.63
N VAL A 80 14.41 31.44 1.36
CA VAL A 80 13.48 32.43 0.82
C VAL A 80 14.22 33.74 0.51
N ASN A 81 15.12 34.17 1.40
CA ASN A 81 15.97 35.35 1.16
C ASN A 81 16.82 35.20 -0.11
N LEU A 82 17.35 34.00 -0.37
CA LEU A 82 18.25 33.72 -1.49
C LEU A 82 17.54 33.52 -2.83
N TYR A 83 16.38 32.84 -2.83
CA TYR A 83 15.69 32.41 -4.07
C TYR A 83 14.31 33.03 -4.27
N GLY A 84 13.89 33.93 -3.38
CA GLY A 84 12.63 34.65 -3.42
C GLY A 84 11.39 33.78 -3.19
N ASP A 85 10.22 34.42 -3.28
CA ASP A 85 8.94 33.81 -2.87
C ASP A 85 8.49 32.61 -3.71
N LYS A 86 9.01 32.45 -4.93
CA LYS A 86 8.61 31.33 -5.80
C LYS A 86 9.39 30.06 -5.44
N ILE A 87 10.66 30.01 -5.82
CA ILE A 87 11.50 28.82 -5.62
C ILE A 87 11.85 28.67 -4.14
N GLY A 88 12.19 29.76 -3.46
CA GLY A 88 12.53 29.74 -2.04
C GLY A 88 11.43 29.18 -1.17
N LYS A 89 10.16 29.56 -1.39
CA LYS A 89 9.02 29.03 -0.62
C LYS A 89 8.81 27.52 -0.83
N LEU A 90 8.96 27.01 -2.05
CA LEU A 90 8.86 25.57 -2.33
C LEU A 90 9.90 24.77 -1.53
N LEU A 91 11.15 25.25 -1.49
CA LEU A 91 12.25 24.61 -0.77
C LEU A 91 12.14 24.81 0.75
N ALA A 92 11.57 25.92 1.19
CA ALA A 92 11.32 26.19 2.60
C ALA A 92 10.41 25.15 3.25
N TYR A 93 9.44 24.58 2.52
CA TYR A 93 8.64 23.45 3.02
C TYR A 93 9.51 22.24 3.40
N CYS A 94 10.47 21.89 2.54
CA CYS A 94 11.36 20.76 2.75
C CYS A 94 12.23 20.99 3.98
N ILE A 95 12.87 22.17 4.05
CA ILE A 95 13.78 22.54 5.13
C ILE A 95 13.03 22.70 6.45
N ALA A 96 11.92 23.43 6.48
CA ALA A 96 11.16 23.62 7.72
C ALA A 96 10.65 22.29 8.31
N GLY A 97 10.34 21.32 7.45
CA GLY A 97 9.71 20.06 7.82
C GLY A 97 10.66 18.90 8.11
N HIS A 98 11.96 19.00 7.90
CA HIS A 98 12.87 17.83 7.89
C HIS A 98 12.86 16.98 9.18
N HIS A 99 12.50 17.58 10.33
CA HIS A 99 12.26 16.84 11.58
C HIS A 99 10.78 16.64 11.95
N SER A 100 9.94 17.66 11.78
CA SER A 100 8.53 17.62 12.25
C SER A 100 7.56 16.99 11.24
N GLY A 101 8.01 16.76 10.01
CA GLY A 101 7.15 16.49 8.88
C GLY A 101 6.84 17.74 8.05
N LEU A 102 6.45 17.54 6.80
CA LEU A 102 5.99 18.61 5.90
C LEU A 102 4.82 19.38 6.56
N PRO A 103 4.97 20.69 6.78
CA PRO A 103 3.96 21.47 7.48
C PRO A 103 2.80 21.85 6.55
N ASN A 104 1.67 22.25 7.14
CA ASN A 104 0.70 23.09 6.44
C ASN A 104 1.26 24.50 6.21
N TYR A 105 0.69 25.24 5.26
CA TYR A 105 1.12 26.63 5.06
C TYR A 105 0.80 27.49 6.28
N GLY A 106 -0.43 27.39 6.79
CA GLY A 106 -0.92 28.20 7.90
C GLY A 106 -1.50 29.55 7.47
N THR A 107 -1.77 30.42 8.45
CA THR A 107 -2.29 31.78 8.23
C THR A 107 -1.56 32.78 9.12
N ALA A 108 -1.86 34.07 8.97
CA ALA A 108 -1.34 35.12 9.86
C ALA A 108 -1.67 34.92 11.35
N ALA A 109 -2.69 34.12 11.67
CA ALA A 109 -3.04 33.76 13.04
C ALA A 109 -2.26 32.55 13.57
N SER A 110 -1.53 31.83 12.72
CA SER A 110 -0.75 30.66 13.12
C SER A 110 0.49 31.08 13.90
N THR A 111 0.66 30.52 15.10
CA THR A 111 1.77 30.86 15.99
C THR A 111 2.91 29.85 15.95
N GLU A 112 2.62 28.57 15.68
CA GLU A 112 3.61 27.48 15.60
C GLU A 112 3.22 26.42 14.56
N GLY A 113 4.15 25.51 14.23
CA GLY A 113 3.89 24.29 13.45
C GLY A 113 3.62 24.46 11.95
N THR A 114 3.43 25.68 11.46
CA THR A 114 3.13 26.01 10.06
C THR A 114 4.32 26.67 9.36
N LEU A 115 4.36 26.61 8.02
CA LEU A 115 5.40 27.29 7.26
C LEU A 115 5.32 28.81 7.45
N TYR A 116 4.13 29.39 7.40
CA TYR A 116 3.92 30.83 7.61
C TYR A 116 4.49 31.28 8.96
N ALA A 117 4.15 30.58 10.05
CA ALA A 117 4.65 30.92 11.37
C ALA A 117 6.19 30.87 11.43
N ARG A 118 6.80 29.84 10.84
CA ARG A 118 8.27 29.69 10.79
C ARG A 118 8.93 30.82 9.98
N LEU A 119 8.38 31.18 8.82
CA LEU A 119 8.95 32.25 7.98
C LEU A 119 8.88 33.64 8.64
N ASN A 120 7.94 33.86 9.56
CA ASN A 120 7.75 35.14 10.27
C ASN A 120 8.30 35.14 11.71
N LYS A 121 8.92 34.04 12.14
CA LYS A 121 9.41 33.88 13.51
C LYS A 121 10.74 34.63 13.72
N GLY A 122 10.87 35.35 14.83
CA GLY A 122 12.17 35.82 15.31
C GLY A 122 13.02 34.64 15.80
N ILE A 123 14.21 34.46 15.22
CA ILE A 123 15.13 33.36 15.53
C ILE A 123 16.47 33.87 16.07
N GLU A 124 17.19 32.99 16.74
CA GLU A 124 18.55 33.24 17.25
C GLU A 124 19.51 33.59 16.12
N GLU A 125 20.59 34.31 16.44
CA GLU A 125 21.65 34.66 15.48
C GLU A 125 22.37 33.39 14.98
N TYR A 126 22.59 33.29 13.66
CA TYR A 126 23.21 32.15 12.98
C TYR A 126 24.17 32.57 11.85
N SER A 127 24.49 33.86 11.72
CA SER A 127 25.16 34.40 10.51
C SER A 127 26.59 33.92 10.31
N GLU A 128 27.20 33.32 11.34
CA GLU A 128 28.54 32.72 11.31
C GLU A 128 28.70 31.66 10.21
N TYR A 129 27.61 31.04 9.75
CA TYR A 129 27.65 30.13 8.61
C TYR A 129 28.29 30.77 7.36
N LYS A 130 28.15 32.10 7.18
CA LYS A 130 28.66 32.84 6.02
C LYS A 130 30.20 32.87 5.95
N ASN A 131 30.87 32.60 7.06
CA ASN A 131 32.33 32.54 7.13
C ASN A 131 32.86 31.18 6.64
N GLU A 132 32.05 30.12 6.73
CA GLU A 132 32.44 28.75 6.40
C GLU A 132 31.80 28.25 5.09
N ILE A 133 30.62 28.75 4.73
CA ILE A 133 29.85 28.31 3.58
C ILE A 133 29.65 29.47 2.61
N ASN A 134 30.20 29.33 1.40
CA ASN A 134 29.96 30.28 0.33
C ASN A 134 28.73 29.86 -0.50
N LEU A 135 27.59 30.51 -0.27
CA LEU A 135 26.36 30.24 -1.02
C LEU A 135 26.32 30.91 -2.41
N THR A 136 27.28 31.77 -2.77
CA THR A 136 27.33 32.40 -4.10
C THR A 136 27.79 31.46 -5.22
N SER A 137 28.42 30.32 -4.87
CA SER A 137 28.79 29.27 -5.84
C SER A 137 27.64 28.35 -6.23
N VAL A 138 26.52 28.44 -5.53
CA VAL A 138 25.32 27.66 -5.81
C VAL A 138 24.59 28.31 -6.97
N LYS A 139 24.53 27.62 -8.13
CA LYS A 139 23.98 28.16 -9.38
C LYS A 139 22.57 28.73 -9.19
N ALA A 140 22.25 29.76 -9.98
CA ALA A 140 20.91 30.30 -10.05
C ALA A 140 19.91 29.22 -10.52
N LEU A 141 19.01 28.79 -9.63
CA LEU A 141 17.86 27.97 -9.98
C LEU A 141 16.92 28.80 -10.88
N ARG A 142 16.93 28.53 -12.20
CA ARG A 142 16.17 29.35 -13.16
C ARG A 142 14.80 28.79 -13.52
N SER A 143 14.61 27.47 -13.43
CA SER A 143 13.37 26.81 -13.83
C SER A 143 13.13 25.52 -13.05
N LEU A 144 11.86 25.22 -12.77
CA LEU A 144 11.45 23.95 -12.16
C LEU A 144 11.59 22.80 -13.18
N PRO A 145 12.10 21.63 -12.77
CA PRO A 145 12.28 20.48 -13.66
C PRO A 145 11.00 19.65 -13.87
N VAL A 146 9.86 20.12 -13.35
CA VAL A 146 8.55 19.46 -13.45
C VAL A 146 7.61 20.24 -14.34
N ARG A 147 6.72 19.52 -15.04
CA ARG A 147 5.72 20.11 -15.93
C ARG A 147 4.31 19.74 -15.46
N PRO A 148 3.40 20.73 -15.30
CA PRO A 148 2.00 20.46 -15.02
C PRO A 148 1.37 19.53 -16.06
N PHE A 149 0.26 18.88 -15.71
CA PHE A 149 -0.44 17.96 -16.61
C PHE A 149 -0.95 18.66 -17.87
N ASP A 150 -1.69 19.74 -17.72
CA ASP A 150 -2.28 20.51 -18.82
C ASP A 150 -2.26 22.01 -18.47
N GLU A 151 -2.50 22.90 -19.46
CA GLU A 151 -2.32 24.35 -19.30
C GLU A 151 -3.05 24.95 -18.08
N ASN A 152 -4.14 24.34 -17.59
CA ASN A 152 -4.93 24.87 -16.48
C ASN A 152 -5.31 23.87 -15.37
N ASN A 153 -4.83 22.62 -15.40
CA ASN A 153 -5.28 21.60 -14.44
C ASN A 153 -4.12 21.02 -13.63
N TYR A 154 -4.36 20.85 -12.32
CA TYR A 154 -3.52 20.14 -11.37
C TYR A 154 -2.10 20.72 -11.16
N HIS A 155 -1.96 22.04 -11.29
CA HIS A 155 -0.67 22.72 -11.09
C HIS A 155 -0.19 22.59 -9.64
N GLY A 156 -1.11 22.73 -8.68
CA GLY A 156 -0.80 22.62 -7.26
C GLY A 156 -0.33 21.22 -6.86
N PHE A 157 -0.93 20.19 -7.46
CA PHE A 157 -0.59 18.81 -7.26
C PHE A 157 0.83 18.52 -7.77
N THR A 158 1.17 18.91 -9.00
CA THR A 158 2.53 18.75 -9.55
C THR A 158 3.57 19.46 -8.67
N LEU A 159 3.30 20.69 -8.23
CA LEU A 159 4.23 21.44 -7.36
C LEU A 159 4.36 20.80 -5.96
N SER A 160 3.26 20.39 -5.35
CA SER A 160 3.29 19.74 -4.03
C SER A 160 3.95 18.36 -4.08
N PHE A 161 3.79 17.63 -5.19
CA PHE A 161 4.48 16.36 -5.43
C PHE A 161 5.98 16.57 -5.57
N PHE A 162 6.41 17.63 -6.28
CA PHE A 162 7.82 17.99 -6.40
C PHE A 162 8.44 18.36 -5.04
N ILE A 163 7.76 19.15 -4.22
CA ILE A 163 8.17 19.41 -2.83
C ILE A 163 8.34 18.09 -2.08
N ARG A 164 7.39 17.16 -2.20
CA ARG A 164 7.44 15.89 -1.48
C ARG A 164 8.60 14.99 -1.93
N MET A 165 8.92 14.99 -3.23
CA MET A 165 10.07 14.28 -3.80
C MET A 165 11.40 14.86 -3.29
N LEU A 166 11.55 16.19 -3.26
CA LEU A 166 12.73 16.85 -2.70
C LEU A 166 12.85 16.64 -1.19
N TYR A 167 11.73 16.76 -0.46
CA TYR A 167 11.67 16.47 0.96
C TYR A 167 12.12 15.05 1.25
N SER A 168 11.66 14.06 0.47
CA SER A 168 12.08 12.67 0.55
C SER A 168 13.61 12.51 0.39
N CYS A 169 14.20 13.19 -0.59
CA CYS A 169 15.65 13.18 -0.82
C CYS A 169 16.39 13.77 0.40
N LEU A 170 15.94 14.93 0.89
CA LEU A 170 16.56 15.62 2.02
C LEU A 170 16.52 14.78 3.29
N VAL A 171 15.33 14.28 3.67
CA VAL A 171 15.21 13.51 4.92
C VAL A 171 15.89 12.16 4.83
N ASP A 172 15.96 11.52 3.67
CA ASP A 172 16.72 10.27 3.58
C ASP A 172 18.22 10.54 3.66
N ALA A 173 18.71 11.59 3.00
CA ALA A 173 20.12 11.99 3.06
C ALA A 173 20.57 12.33 4.48
N ASP A 174 19.81 13.15 5.21
CA ASP A 174 20.10 13.53 6.61
C ASP A 174 20.18 12.29 7.53
N PHE A 175 19.24 11.37 7.38
CA PHE A 175 19.26 10.11 8.13
C PHE A 175 20.46 9.22 7.77
N ILE A 176 20.83 9.14 6.49
CA ILE A 176 21.96 8.31 6.04
C ILE A 176 23.30 8.90 6.50
N ASP A 177 23.49 10.21 6.43
CA ASP A 177 24.72 10.84 6.94
C ASP A 177 24.83 10.69 8.45
N THR A 178 23.75 10.99 9.19
CA THR A 178 23.70 10.82 10.64
C THR A 178 23.96 9.37 11.05
N GLU A 179 23.36 8.40 10.36
CA GLU A 179 23.59 6.97 10.61
C GLU A 179 25.05 6.56 10.35
N SER A 180 25.63 7.04 9.24
CA SER A 180 27.01 6.74 8.86
C SER A 180 28.00 7.36 9.85
N TYR A 181 27.71 8.54 10.37
CA TYR A 181 28.49 9.17 11.42
C TYR A 181 28.30 8.47 12.79
N MET A 182 27.11 8.01 13.15
CA MET A 182 26.88 7.38 14.46
C MET A 182 27.39 5.94 14.55
N SER A 183 27.48 5.22 13.42
CA SER A 183 27.91 3.82 13.42
C SER A 183 29.40 3.68 13.16
N ASP A 184 30.07 2.79 13.89
CA ASP A 184 31.46 2.40 13.64
C ASP A 184 31.56 1.19 12.70
N ILE A 185 30.42 0.61 12.31
CA ILE A 185 30.32 -0.54 11.41
C ILE A 185 29.52 -0.13 10.18
N LEU A 186 30.02 -0.46 8.99
CA LEU A 186 29.28 -0.29 7.75
C LEU A 186 28.03 -1.16 7.77
N LYS A 187 26.86 -0.53 7.77
CA LYS A 187 25.58 -1.25 7.68
C LYS A 187 25.47 -1.95 6.32
N PRO A 188 24.80 -3.12 6.24
CA PRO A 188 24.67 -3.88 5.00
C PRO A 188 23.64 -3.26 4.04
N ARG A 189 23.91 -2.05 3.55
CA ARG A 189 23.15 -1.38 2.47
C ARG A 189 23.74 -1.76 1.11
N GLY A 190 22.92 -1.79 0.06
CA GLY A 190 23.37 -2.12 -1.31
C GLY A 190 23.75 -3.60 -1.52
N ASN A 191 24.69 -3.85 -2.45
CA ASN A 191 25.15 -5.20 -2.86
C ASN A 191 24.01 -6.12 -3.36
N THR A 192 22.99 -5.52 -3.96
CA THR A 192 21.89 -6.19 -4.67
C THR A 192 22.28 -6.43 -6.12
N ALA A 193 21.63 -7.40 -6.75
CA ALA A 193 21.73 -7.53 -8.19
C ALA A 193 21.06 -6.31 -8.86
N THR A 194 21.68 -5.80 -9.93
CA THR A 194 21.04 -4.80 -10.80
C THR A 194 19.82 -5.41 -11.49
N VAL A 195 18.88 -4.57 -11.92
CA VAL A 195 17.73 -5.03 -12.72
C VAL A 195 18.16 -5.82 -13.95
N TYR A 196 19.26 -5.45 -14.61
CA TYR A 196 19.83 -6.19 -15.74
C TYR A 196 20.23 -7.63 -15.36
N GLN A 197 20.93 -7.79 -14.24
CA GLN A 197 21.31 -9.11 -13.72
C GLN A 197 20.07 -9.93 -13.34
N LEU A 198 19.11 -9.31 -12.66
CA LEU A 198 17.84 -9.96 -12.31
C LEU A 198 17.02 -10.38 -13.53
N ASN A 199 17.01 -9.58 -14.60
CA ASN A 199 16.34 -9.93 -15.85
C ASN A 199 16.96 -11.19 -16.46
N SER A 200 18.30 -11.33 -16.40
CA SER A 200 19.00 -12.52 -16.90
C SER A 200 18.63 -13.77 -16.09
N VAL A 201 18.67 -13.67 -14.76
CA VAL A 201 18.26 -14.76 -13.84
C VAL A 201 16.80 -15.16 -14.07
N PHE A 202 15.92 -14.19 -14.25
CA PHE A 202 14.50 -14.45 -14.46
C PHE A 202 14.21 -15.11 -15.81
N ASN A 203 14.91 -14.71 -16.87
CA ASN A 203 14.76 -15.36 -18.18
C ASN A 203 15.24 -16.82 -18.15
N GLU A 204 16.31 -17.12 -17.42
CA GLU A 204 16.75 -18.50 -17.17
C GLU A 204 15.69 -19.29 -16.38
N PHE A 205 15.15 -18.70 -15.30
CA PHE A 205 14.05 -19.27 -14.53
C PHE A 205 12.84 -19.61 -15.41
N LEU A 206 12.43 -18.68 -16.29
CA LEU A 206 11.32 -18.91 -17.23
C LEU A 206 11.62 -20.01 -18.25
N SER A 207 12.87 -20.16 -18.70
CA SER A 207 13.26 -21.21 -19.66
C SER A 207 13.12 -22.63 -19.08
N ASN A 208 13.26 -22.77 -17.76
CA ASN A 208 13.10 -24.03 -17.05
C ASN A 208 11.62 -24.43 -16.85
N PHE A 209 10.67 -23.52 -17.10
CA PHE A 209 9.24 -23.82 -17.10
C PHE A 209 8.81 -24.52 -18.40
N VAL A 210 9.17 -25.79 -18.56
CA VAL A 210 8.62 -26.65 -19.62
C VAL A 210 7.26 -27.18 -19.18
N GLY A 211 6.21 -26.37 -19.35
CA GLY A 211 4.84 -26.79 -19.10
C GLY A 211 4.36 -27.85 -20.10
N GLU A 212 3.37 -28.65 -19.70
CA GLU A 212 2.67 -29.56 -20.61
C GLU A 212 2.10 -28.80 -21.82
N LYS A 213 2.12 -29.41 -23.01
CA LYS A 213 1.58 -28.84 -24.25
C LYS A 213 0.04 -28.85 -24.23
N THR A 214 -0.55 -27.96 -23.44
CA THR A 214 -2.00 -27.72 -23.38
C THR A 214 -2.37 -26.44 -24.12
N LYS A 215 -3.64 -26.33 -24.56
CA LYS A 215 -4.17 -25.09 -25.18
C LYS A 215 -3.99 -23.87 -24.27
N ILE A 216 -4.21 -24.05 -22.95
CA ILE A 216 -4.04 -23.00 -21.94
C ILE A 216 -2.58 -22.57 -21.79
N ASN A 217 -1.64 -23.51 -21.73
CA ASN A 217 -0.21 -23.17 -21.64
C ASN A 217 0.32 -22.55 -22.94
N SER A 218 -0.28 -22.84 -24.10
CA SER A 218 -0.01 -22.08 -25.32
C SER A 218 -0.43 -20.63 -25.17
N LYS A 219 -1.66 -20.37 -24.71
CA LYS A 219 -2.16 -19.00 -24.51
C LYS A 219 -1.35 -18.20 -23.48
N ARG A 220 -0.89 -18.85 -22.39
CA ARG A 220 0.03 -18.23 -21.42
C ARG A 220 1.36 -17.82 -22.05
N ARG A 221 1.89 -18.63 -22.99
CA ARG A 221 3.10 -18.27 -23.75
C ARG A 221 2.85 -17.10 -24.69
N ASP A 222 1.71 -17.08 -25.38
CA ASP A 222 1.33 -15.95 -26.24
C ASP A 222 1.25 -14.63 -25.43
N ILE A 223 0.67 -14.68 -24.23
CA ILE A 223 0.61 -13.53 -23.30
C ILE A 223 2.02 -13.08 -22.89
N LEU A 224 2.88 -14.03 -22.49
CA LEU A 224 4.25 -13.74 -22.09
C LEU A 224 5.06 -13.12 -23.24
N GLU A 225 4.99 -13.69 -24.44
CA GLU A 225 5.68 -13.18 -25.63
C GLU A 225 5.20 -11.76 -25.97
N ARG A 226 3.90 -11.50 -25.87
CA ARG A 226 3.36 -10.16 -26.08
C ARG A 226 3.89 -9.17 -25.03
N CYS A 227 3.94 -9.54 -23.76
CA CYS A 227 4.56 -8.73 -22.71
C CYS A 227 6.03 -8.42 -23.03
N LEU A 228 6.81 -9.41 -23.46
CA LEU A 228 8.23 -9.21 -23.81
C LEU A 228 8.42 -8.28 -25.02
N ASN A 229 7.50 -8.33 -25.99
CA ASN A 229 7.54 -7.43 -27.14
C ASN A 229 7.18 -5.99 -26.76
N MET A 230 6.11 -5.81 -25.98
CA MET A 230 5.68 -4.49 -25.50
C MET A 230 6.67 -3.86 -24.52
N ALA A 231 7.46 -4.66 -23.80
CA ALA A 231 8.49 -4.17 -22.89
C ALA A 231 9.54 -3.27 -23.59
N LYS A 232 9.69 -3.37 -24.92
CA LYS A 232 10.62 -2.55 -25.72
C LYS A 232 10.13 -1.11 -25.96
N MET A 233 8.88 -0.81 -25.64
CA MET A 233 8.32 0.53 -25.81
C MET A 233 8.93 1.53 -24.81
N ALA A 234 8.71 2.83 -25.07
CA ALA A 234 9.18 3.92 -24.21
C ALA A 234 8.43 3.96 -22.87
N ASN A 235 8.94 4.72 -21.90
CA ASN A 235 8.25 4.90 -20.63
C ASN A 235 6.84 5.48 -20.81
N GLY A 236 5.92 5.04 -19.96
CA GLY A 236 4.52 5.46 -20.05
C GLY A 236 3.60 4.76 -19.08
N LEU A 237 2.30 4.94 -19.29
CA LEU A 237 1.26 4.20 -18.60
C LEU A 237 0.78 3.06 -19.51
N TYR A 238 0.73 1.85 -18.96
CA TYR A 238 0.28 0.65 -19.66
C TYR A 238 -0.86 0.00 -18.90
N THR A 239 -1.72 -0.72 -19.63
CA THR A 239 -2.71 -1.63 -19.04
C THR A 239 -2.40 -3.05 -19.47
N LEU A 240 -2.55 -4.00 -18.53
CA LEU A 240 -2.40 -5.42 -18.80
C LEU A 240 -3.71 -6.13 -18.45
N THR A 241 -4.55 -6.33 -19.46
CA THR A 241 -5.86 -6.98 -19.28
C THR A 241 -5.74 -8.47 -19.55
N VAL A 242 -5.50 -9.23 -18.48
CA VAL A 242 -5.29 -10.70 -18.54
C VAL A 242 -6.24 -11.39 -17.56
N PRO A 243 -7.07 -12.34 -18.03
CA PRO A 243 -8.03 -13.04 -17.19
C PRO A 243 -7.33 -13.88 -16.11
N THR A 244 -8.07 -14.19 -15.04
CA THR A 244 -7.58 -15.01 -13.93
C THR A 244 -7.06 -16.36 -14.44
N GLY A 245 -5.85 -16.75 -14.00
CA GLY A 245 -5.19 -17.97 -14.48
C GLY A 245 -4.40 -17.81 -15.79
N GLY A 246 -4.42 -16.62 -16.42
CA GLY A 246 -3.63 -16.29 -17.61
C GLY A 246 -2.12 -16.09 -17.38
N GLY A 247 -1.62 -16.30 -16.16
CA GLY A 247 -0.19 -16.12 -15.84
C GLY A 247 0.22 -14.66 -15.65
N LYS A 248 -0.70 -13.81 -15.18
CA LYS A 248 -0.52 -12.36 -14.97
C LYS A 248 0.75 -12.04 -14.17
N THR A 249 0.97 -12.71 -13.04
CA THR A 249 2.11 -12.46 -12.13
C THR A 249 3.48 -12.59 -12.81
N TYR A 250 3.74 -13.70 -13.50
CA TYR A 250 5.02 -13.88 -14.21
C TYR A 250 5.10 -13.01 -15.47
N SER A 251 4.00 -12.80 -16.19
CA SER A 251 4.00 -12.01 -17.43
C SER A 251 4.19 -10.53 -17.17
N SER A 252 3.62 -9.98 -16.09
CA SER A 252 3.83 -8.58 -15.68
C SER A 252 5.25 -8.37 -15.14
N LEU A 253 5.79 -9.32 -14.37
CA LEU A 253 7.18 -9.26 -13.93
C LEU A 253 8.17 -9.36 -15.12
N ALA A 254 7.89 -10.23 -16.09
CA ALA A 254 8.67 -10.35 -17.32
C ALA A 254 8.68 -9.03 -18.11
N PHE A 255 7.51 -8.41 -18.28
CA PHE A 255 7.40 -7.07 -18.86
C PHE A 255 8.27 -6.09 -18.09
N ALA A 256 8.14 -6.02 -16.76
CA ALA A 256 8.83 -5.02 -15.96
C ALA A 256 10.36 -5.16 -15.98
N LEU A 257 10.90 -6.38 -15.82
CA LEU A 257 12.36 -6.61 -15.87
C LEU A 257 12.96 -6.25 -17.23
N ASN A 258 12.28 -6.64 -18.31
CA ASN A 258 12.74 -6.33 -19.67
C ASN A 258 12.59 -4.84 -19.97
N HIS A 259 11.47 -4.22 -19.61
CA HIS A 259 11.19 -2.81 -19.85
C HIS A 259 12.15 -1.91 -19.07
N ALA A 260 12.42 -2.27 -17.81
CA ALA A 260 13.39 -1.57 -16.98
C ALA A 260 14.81 -1.70 -17.54
N THR A 261 15.18 -2.87 -18.07
CA THR A 261 16.46 -3.06 -18.74
C THR A 261 16.59 -2.17 -19.99
N VAL A 262 15.57 -2.15 -20.85
CA VAL A 262 15.58 -1.37 -22.11
C VAL A 262 15.58 0.13 -21.86
N ASN A 263 14.83 0.60 -20.87
CA ASN A 263 14.65 2.03 -20.58
C ASN A 263 15.54 2.55 -19.43
N ASN A 264 16.52 1.76 -18.99
CA ASN A 264 17.47 2.10 -17.92
C ASN A 264 16.76 2.53 -16.61
N LEU A 265 15.75 1.77 -16.21
CA LEU A 265 15.02 1.96 -14.95
C LEU A 265 15.69 1.14 -13.84
N LYS A 266 15.63 1.67 -12.62
CA LYS A 266 16.43 1.17 -11.49
C LYS A 266 15.78 0.05 -10.70
N ARG A 267 14.45 -0.06 -10.76
CA ARG A 267 13.71 -0.96 -9.87
C ARG A 267 12.30 -1.28 -10.35
N ILE A 268 11.73 -2.30 -9.72
CA ILE A 268 10.35 -2.75 -9.90
C ILE A 268 9.63 -2.65 -8.57
N ILE A 269 8.48 -1.97 -8.56
CA ILE A 269 7.60 -1.84 -7.41
C ILE A 269 6.29 -2.55 -7.75
N TYR A 270 6.03 -3.69 -7.12
CA TYR A 270 4.82 -4.49 -7.31
C TYR A 270 3.82 -4.18 -6.18
N VAL A 271 2.75 -3.48 -6.52
CA VAL A 271 1.73 -2.99 -5.60
C VAL A 271 0.51 -3.90 -5.65
N ILE A 272 0.12 -4.45 -4.50
CA ILE A 272 -0.96 -5.44 -4.36
C ILE A 272 -2.08 -4.87 -3.48
N PRO A 273 -3.37 -5.10 -3.78
CA PRO A 273 -4.47 -4.54 -3.00
C PRO A 273 -4.61 -5.14 -1.61
N TYR A 274 -4.44 -6.46 -1.47
CA TYR A 274 -4.71 -7.18 -0.23
C TYR A 274 -3.44 -7.77 0.38
N THR A 275 -3.35 -7.69 1.71
CA THR A 275 -2.27 -8.32 2.49
C THR A 275 -2.32 -9.84 2.47
N SER A 276 -3.43 -10.47 2.03
CA SER A 276 -3.54 -11.93 1.94
C SER A 276 -2.79 -12.53 0.74
N ILE A 277 -2.54 -11.75 -0.32
CA ILE A 277 -1.83 -12.21 -1.54
C ILE A 277 -0.34 -11.90 -1.47
N ILE A 278 0.05 -10.87 -0.71
CA ILE A 278 1.40 -10.31 -0.75
C ILE A 278 2.48 -11.34 -0.43
N GLU A 279 2.27 -12.15 0.60
CA GLU A 279 3.21 -13.21 1.03
C GLU A 279 3.43 -14.24 -0.10
N GLN A 280 2.36 -14.61 -0.82
CA GLN A 280 2.43 -15.55 -1.93
C GLN A 280 3.22 -14.96 -3.11
N ASN A 281 2.89 -13.74 -3.54
CA ASN A 281 3.58 -13.10 -4.67
C ASN A 281 5.04 -12.77 -4.33
N ALA A 282 5.31 -12.30 -3.10
CA ALA A 282 6.66 -12.04 -2.63
C ALA A 282 7.49 -13.32 -2.62
N ARG A 283 6.93 -14.45 -2.17
CA ARG A 283 7.60 -15.76 -2.23
C ARG A 283 7.93 -16.18 -3.66
N VAL A 284 6.97 -16.05 -4.60
CA VAL A 284 7.21 -16.33 -6.02
C VAL A 284 8.39 -15.51 -6.57
N PHE A 285 8.51 -14.24 -6.19
CA PHE A 285 9.61 -13.39 -6.64
C PHE A 285 10.92 -13.72 -5.94
N LYS A 286 10.89 -14.04 -4.65
CA LYS A 286 12.04 -14.51 -3.88
C LYS A 286 12.62 -15.81 -4.46
N ASP A 287 11.77 -16.77 -4.79
CA ASP A 287 12.15 -18.04 -5.42
C ASP A 287 12.79 -17.81 -6.81
N ALA A 288 12.30 -16.81 -7.57
CA ALA A 288 12.78 -16.52 -8.92
C ALA A 288 14.01 -15.59 -8.98
N LEU A 289 14.18 -14.68 -8.01
CA LEU A 289 15.16 -13.57 -8.06
C LEU A 289 16.14 -13.56 -6.87
N GLY A 290 15.91 -14.40 -5.87
CA GLY A 290 16.70 -14.51 -4.64
C GLY A 290 16.27 -13.57 -3.52
N ASP A 291 16.22 -14.09 -2.29
CA ASP A 291 15.71 -13.40 -1.09
C ASP A 291 16.32 -12.01 -0.85
N LYS A 292 17.63 -11.87 -1.06
CA LYS A 292 18.37 -10.60 -0.81
C LYS A 292 18.01 -9.46 -1.76
N ASN A 293 17.26 -9.73 -2.83
CA ASN A 293 16.89 -8.77 -3.86
C ASN A 293 15.42 -8.34 -3.79
N VAL A 294 14.59 -9.01 -2.98
CA VAL A 294 13.14 -8.81 -2.92
C VAL A 294 12.71 -8.35 -1.53
N LEU A 295 12.26 -7.11 -1.43
CA LEU A 295 11.69 -6.55 -0.21
C LEU A 295 10.19 -6.76 -0.21
N GLU A 296 9.69 -7.45 0.82
CA GLU A 296 8.27 -7.52 1.14
C GLU A 296 7.96 -6.49 2.23
N HIS A 297 7.11 -5.50 1.93
CA HIS A 297 6.87 -4.38 2.84
C HIS A 297 5.38 -4.07 3.01
N HIS A 298 4.83 -4.49 4.14
CA HIS A 298 3.48 -4.19 4.60
C HIS A 298 3.39 -4.26 6.12
N SER A 299 2.26 -3.81 6.69
CA SER A 299 2.06 -3.70 8.15
C SER A 299 2.21 -5.01 8.94
N ASN A 300 2.11 -6.16 8.27
CA ASN A 300 2.09 -7.48 8.91
C ASN A 300 3.36 -8.31 8.65
N TYR A 301 4.33 -7.77 7.90
CA TYR A 301 5.53 -8.54 7.53
C TYR A 301 6.46 -8.72 8.73
N GLN A 302 7.00 -9.93 8.87
CA GLN A 302 7.99 -10.28 9.88
C GLN A 302 9.25 -10.82 9.20
N PHE A 303 10.41 -10.30 9.62
CA PHE A 303 11.70 -10.86 9.22
C PHE A 303 11.95 -12.17 9.96
N ASP A 304 12.51 -13.17 9.26
CA ASP A 304 12.78 -14.48 9.82
C ASP A 304 13.83 -14.37 10.95
N ASN A 305 13.64 -15.04 12.09
CA ASN A 305 14.57 -14.97 13.22
C ASN A 305 15.51 -16.19 13.29
N LYS A 306 15.78 -16.86 12.16
CA LYS A 306 16.71 -18.00 12.11
C LYS A 306 18.13 -17.61 12.50
N ASP A 307 18.81 -18.52 13.21
CA ASP A 307 20.11 -18.32 13.85
C ASP A 307 21.33 -18.35 12.90
N SER A 308 21.17 -18.50 11.59
CA SER A 308 22.31 -18.47 10.67
C SER A 308 22.73 -17.02 10.37
N GLU A 309 24.02 -16.73 10.48
CA GLU A 309 24.61 -15.41 10.24
C GLU A 309 24.21 -14.81 8.88
N ASP A 310 24.22 -15.61 7.80
CA ASP A 310 23.84 -15.15 6.46
C ASP A 310 22.39 -14.61 6.39
N ILE A 311 21.46 -15.27 7.08
CA ILE A 311 20.05 -14.84 7.12
C ILE A 311 19.90 -13.54 7.93
N GLN A 312 20.67 -13.37 9.00
CA GLN A 312 20.63 -12.15 9.81
C GLN A 312 21.09 -10.93 9.01
N VAL A 313 22.19 -11.06 8.26
CA VAL A 313 22.69 -9.98 7.38
C VAL A 313 21.66 -9.60 6.31
N VAL A 314 21.02 -10.59 5.68
CA VAL A 314 19.95 -10.34 4.70
C VAL A 314 18.76 -9.62 5.35
N ASN A 315 18.34 -10.04 6.54
CA ASN A 315 17.23 -9.40 7.24
C ASN A 315 17.52 -7.96 7.67
N GLU A 316 18.72 -7.68 8.18
CA GLU A 316 19.14 -6.32 8.51
C GLU A 316 19.12 -5.42 7.28
N LYS A 317 19.66 -5.91 6.16
CA LYS A 317 19.58 -5.21 4.87
C LYS A 317 18.14 -4.91 4.47
N LEU A 318 17.24 -5.89 4.53
CA LEU A 318 15.84 -5.68 4.16
C LEU A 318 15.11 -4.73 5.12
N LYS A 319 15.46 -4.72 6.43
CA LYS A 319 14.95 -3.74 7.39
C LYS A 319 15.36 -2.33 6.97
N LEU A 320 16.63 -2.11 6.65
CA LEU A 320 17.13 -0.82 6.18
C LEU A 320 16.48 -0.40 4.85
N ALA A 321 16.31 -1.33 3.92
CA ALA A 321 15.60 -1.09 2.66
C ALA A 321 14.11 -0.78 2.87
N SER A 322 13.48 -1.23 3.96
CA SER A 322 12.08 -0.88 4.25
C SER A 322 11.89 0.62 4.55
N GLU A 323 12.94 1.30 4.99
CA GLU A 323 12.92 2.72 5.33
C GLU A 323 12.86 3.59 4.06
N ASN A 324 13.66 3.27 3.05
CA ASN A 324 13.86 4.10 1.87
C ASN A 324 13.64 3.40 0.51
N TRP A 325 13.31 2.11 0.47
CA TRP A 325 13.14 1.33 -0.76
C TRP A 325 14.37 1.30 -1.69
N ASP A 326 15.57 1.37 -1.12
CA ASP A 326 16.82 1.17 -1.85
C ASP A 326 17.10 -0.31 -2.12
N ILE A 327 16.29 -0.91 -3.00
CA ILE A 327 16.36 -2.31 -3.42
C ILE A 327 15.72 -2.49 -4.81
N PRO A 328 16.19 -3.40 -5.67
CA PRO A 328 15.69 -3.53 -7.05
C PRO A 328 14.24 -4.02 -7.14
N ILE A 329 13.76 -4.86 -6.22
CA ILE A 329 12.39 -5.40 -6.24
C ILE A 329 11.70 -5.10 -4.92
N VAL A 330 10.61 -4.32 -4.97
CA VAL A 330 9.75 -4.02 -3.83
C VAL A 330 8.38 -4.62 -4.07
N VAL A 331 7.88 -5.42 -3.14
CA VAL A 331 6.51 -5.92 -3.10
C VAL A 331 5.80 -5.26 -1.93
N THR A 332 4.75 -4.50 -2.21
CA THR A 332 4.09 -3.63 -1.24
C THR A 332 2.58 -3.63 -1.43
N THR A 333 1.83 -3.02 -0.51
CA THR A 333 0.38 -2.85 -0.64
C THR A 333 -0.02 -1.48 -1.20
N ASN A 334 -1.25 -1.35 -1.71
CA ASN A 334 -1.85 -0.06 -2.07
C ASN A 334 -1.77 0.94 -0.91
N VAL A 335 -2.09 0.50 0.31
CA VAL A 335 -2.01 1.31 1.54
C VAL A 335 -0.60 1.85 1.74
N GLN A 336 0.39 0.98 1.74
CA GLN A 336 1.77 1.38 1.99
C GLN A 336 2.31 2.28 0.86
N PHE A 337 1.93 2.02 -0.38
CA PHE A 337 2.35 2.82 -1.54
C PHE A 337 1.74 4.23 -1.50
N PHE A 338 0.41 4.34 -1.51
CA PHE A 338 -0.26 5.63 -1.62
C PHE A 338 -0.20 6.45 -0.33
N GLU A 339 -0.33 5.85 0.86
CA GLU A 339 -0.18 6.63 2.10
C GLU A 339 1.24 7.16 2.28
N SER A 340 2.26 6.53 1.67
CA SER A 340 3.60 7.12 1.64
C SER A 340 3.59 8.36 0.75
N LEU A 341 3.04 8.27 -0.47
CA LEU A 341 2.94 9.38 -1.42
C LEU A 341 2.12 10.57 -0.92
N PHE A 342 1.22 10.40 0.03
CA PHE A 342 0.43 11.47 0.65
C PHE A 342 0.86 11.80 2.09
N SER A 343 1.91 11.15 2.62
CA SER A 343 2.36 11.43 3.98
C SER A 343 3.04 12.79 4.11
N ASN A 344 3.02 13.31 5.33
CA ASN A 344 3.86 14.42 5.74
C ASN A 344 5.03 13.98 6.64
N ARG A 345 5.05 12.75 7.17
CA ARG A 345 6.05 12.30 8.15
C ARG A 345 7.30 11.77 7.47
N SER A 346 8.48 12.17 7.96
CA SER A 346 9.79 11.72 7.44
C SER A 346 9.89 10.20 7.32
N SER A 347 9.48 9.46 8.35
CA SER A 347 9.54 7.98 8.37
C SER A 347 8.77 7.28 7.24
N LYS A 348 7.69 7.87 6.74
CA LYS A 348 6.96 7.37 5.57
C LYS A 348 7.53 7.95 4.27
N CYS A 349 7.96 9.22 4.28
CA CYS A 349 8.43 9.91 3.09
C CYS A 349 9.82 9.49 2.59
N ARG A 350 10.71 8.97 3.45
CA ARG A 350 12.09 8.58 3.07
C ARG A 350 12.21 7.69 1.83
N LYS A 351 11.16 6.92 1.49
CA LYS A 351 11.15 6.02 0.32
C LYS A 351 10.63 6.61 -0.99
N ILE A 352 10.01 7.79 -0.96
CA ILE A 352 9.28 8.35 -2.10
C ILE A 352 10.21 8.69 -3.28
N HIS A 353 11.40 9.24 -3.02
CA HIS A 353 12.36 9.57 -4.09
C HIS A 353 12.79 8.33 -4.89
N ASN A 354 12.88 7.19 -4.20
CA ASN A 354 13.12 5.89 -4.82
C ASN A 354 11.90 5.35 -5.59
N MET A 355 10.83 6.10 -5.82
CA MET A 355 9.80 5.73 -6.81
C MET A 355 10.11 6.29 -8.21
N ALA A 356 11.04 7.24 -8.33
CA ALA A 356 11.52 7.72 -9.63
C ALA A 356 12.25 6.60 -10.39
N LYS A 357 12.25 6.66 -11.72
CA LYS A 357 12.92 5.67 -12.61
C LYS A 357 12.56 4.22 -12.26
N SER A 358 11.30 3.95 -11.98
CA SER A 358 10.80 2.63 -11.57
C SER A 358 9.76 2.08 -12.53
N VAL A 359 9.66 0.76 -12.65
CA VAL A 359 8.45 0.12 -13.20
C VAL A 359 7.52 -0.22 -12.04
N ILE A 360 6.32 0.36 -12.04
CA ILE A 360 5.35 0.23 -10.96
C ILE A 360 4.17 -0.59 -11.47
N ILE A 361 4.05 -1.83 -10.99
CA ILE A 361 2.95 -2.72 -11.36
C ILE A 361 1.87 -2.60 -10.29
N PHE A 362 0.65 -2.22 -10.68
CA PHE A 362 -0.52 -2.29 -9.82
C PHE A 362 -1.30 -3.55 -10.17
N ASP A 363 -1.24 -4.56 -9.30
CA ASP A 363 -2.02 -5.77 -9.45
C ASP A 363 -3.47 -5.51 -9.05
N GLU A 364 -4.41 -6.08 -9.81
CA GLU A 364 -5.85 -5.86 -9.66
C GLU A 364 -6.22 -4.37 -9.44
N ALA A 365 -5.75 -3.49 -10.34
CA ALA A 365 -5.91 -2.04 -10.24
C ALA A 365 -7.37 -1.55 -10.05
N GLN A 366 -8.36 -2.36 -10.43
CA GLN A 366 -9.79 -2.09 -10.17
C GLN A 366 -10.16 -2.09 -8.68
N MET A 367 -9.29 -2.59 -7.80
CA MET A 367 -9.47 -2.63 -6.34
C MET A 367 -9.03 -1.34 -5.64
N LEU A 368 -8.62 -0.30 -6.40
CA LEU A 368 -8.35 1.01 -5.81
C LEU A 368 -9.64 1.61 -5.22
N PRO A 369 -9.63 2.11 -3.98
CA PRO A 369 -10.83 2.66 -3.36
C PRO A 369 -11.37 3.86 -4.13
N ILE A 370 -12.66 3.82 -4.48
CA ILE A 370 -13.31 4.89 -5.26
C ILE A 370 -13.13 6.26 -4.59
N GLU A 371 -13.24 6.32 -3.26
CA GLU A 371 -13.15 7.56 -2.47
C GLU A 371 -11.83 8.33 -2.65
N TYR A 372 -10.78 7.65 -3.11
CA TYR A 372 -9.44 8.20 -3.32
C TYR A 372 -8.91 7.95 -4.75
N LEU A 373 -9.77 7.52 -5.68
CA LEU A 373 -9.34 7.08 -7.00
C LEU A 373 -8.67 8.21 -7.80
N LYS A 374 -9.21 9.43 -7.74
CA LYS A 374 -8.67 10.60 -8.44
C LYS A 374 -7.26 10.99 -7.93
N PRO A 375 -7.02 11.20 -6.61
CA PRO A 375 -5.67 11.46 -6.11
C PRO A 375 -4.69 10.31 -6.38
N CYS A 376 -5.13 9.05 -6.33
CA CYS A 376 -4.30 7.89 -6.69
C CYS A 376 -3.85 7.95 -8.17
N LEU A 377 -4.77 8.15 -9.09
CA LEU A 377 -4.47 8.20 -10.54
C LEU A 377 -3.60 9.41 -10.89
N LEU A 378 -3.80 10.56 -10.24
CA LEU A 378 -2.92 11.73 -10.40
C LEU A 378 -1.50 11.43 -9.90
N ALA A 379 -1.35 10.78 -8.75
CA ALA A 379 -0.03 10.40 -8.23
C ALA A 379 0.71 9.43 -9.18
N VAL A 380 0.01 8.44 -9.75
CA VAL A 380 0.58 7.53 -10.75
C VAL A 380 0.98 8.29 -12.02
N SER A 381 0.10 9.17 -12.49
CA SER A 381 0.33 10.00 -13.68
C SER A 381 1.54 10.92 -13.50
N GLU A 382 1.74 11.45 -12.30
CA GLU A 382 2.83 12.35 -11.93
C GLU A 382 4.17 11.61 -11.98
N LEU A 383 4.25 10.40 -11.39
CA LEU A 383 5.41 9.51 -11.47
C LEU A 383 5.81 9.18 -12.91
N VAL A 384 4.82 8.92 -13.77
CA VAL A 384 5.06 8.64 -15.20
C VAL A 384 5.56 9.89 -15.92
N LYS A 385 4.88 11.03 -15.73
CA LYS A 385 5.13 12.25 -16.51
C LYS A 385 6.43 12.94 -16.14
N ASN A 386 6.73 13.09 -14.85
CA ASN A 386 7.80 13.95 -14.36
C ASN A 386 8.97 13.21 -13.71
N TYR A 387 8.81 11.93 -13.34
CA TYR A 387 9.84 11.17 -12.60
C TYR A 387 10.40 9.97 -13.38
N GLY A 388 10.08 9.90 -14.68
CA GLY A 388 10.65 8.91 -15.60
C GLY A 388 10.31 7.47 -15.27
N SER A 389 9.21 7.24 -14.55
CA SER A 389 8.73 5.90 -14.22
C SER A 389 7.76 5.37 -15.27
N THR A 390 7.56 4.06 -15.27
CA THR A 390 6.52 3.38 -16.05
C THR A 390 5.53 2.76 -15.09
N ALA A 391 4.23 2.91 -15.35
CA ALA A 391 3.20 2.27 -14.56
C ALA A 391 2.44 1.23 -15.40
N VAL A 392 2.12 0.08 -14.80
CA VAL A 392 1.36 -1.00 -15.44
C VAL A 392 0.16 -1.33 -14.57
N LEU A 393 -1.04 -1.02 -15.05
CA LEU A 393 -2.29 -1.33 -14.38
C LEU A 393 -2.75 -2.71 -14.83
N CYS A 394 -2.46 -3.71 -14.01
CA CYS A 394 -2.83 -5.10 -14.28
C CYS A 394 -4.24 -5.36 -13.77
N THR A 395 -5.07 -5.97 -14.59
CA THR A 395 -6.44 -6.28 -14.22
C THR A 395 -6.97 -7.50 -14.96
N ALA A 396 -7.93 -8.19 -14.36
CA ALA A 396 -8.74 -9.16 -15.09
C ALA A 396 -9.77 -8.49 -16.01
N THR A 397 -10.09 -7.22 -15.74
CA THR A 397 -11.23 -6.51 -16.31
C THR A 397 -10.93 -5.01 -16.39
N GLN A 398 -11.04 -4.34 -17.54
CA GLN A 398 -10.79 -2.90 -17.59
C GLN A 398 -11.91 -2.10 -16.91
N PRO A 399 -11.64 -1.34 -15.82
CA PRO A 399 -12.45 -0.16 -15.54
C PRO A 399 -12.10 0.94 -16.57
N SER A 400 -13.05 1.80 -16.91
CA SER A 400 -12.84 2.95 -17.81
C SER A 400 -12.08 4.09 -17.12
N ILE A 401 -10.90 3.81 -16.57
CA ILE A 401 -10.04 4.81 -15.90
C ILE A 401 -9.48 5.85 -16.88
N ASN A 402 -9.55 5.59 -18.19
CA ASN A 402 -9.05 6.49 -19.22
C ASN A 402 -9.66 7.89 -19.12
N GLU A 403 -10.92 7.98 -18.71
CA GLU A 403 -11.65 9.24 -18.55
C GLU A 403 -11.26 9.97 -17.25
N LEU A 404 -10.66 9.25 -16.30
CA LEU A 404 -10.22 9.79 -15.01
C LEU A 404 -8.76 10.24 -15.00
N LEU A 405 -7.99 9.85 -16.03
CA LEU A 405 -6.59 10.22 -16.18
C LEU A 405 -6.46 11.62 -16.80
N PRO A 406 -5.37 12.35 -16.50
CA PRO A 406 -5.06 13.58 -17.22
C PRO A 406 -4.96 13.31 -18.73
N PRO A 407 -5.53 14.17 -19.60
CA PRO A 407 -5.49 14.01 -21.06
C PRO A 407 -4.09 13.79 -21.66
N SER A 408 -3.05 14.34 -21.01
CA SER A 408 -1.65 14.16 -21.40
C SER A 408 -1.06 12.78 -21.08
N VAL A 409 -1.75 11.95 -20.27
CA VAL A 409 -1.32 10.60 -19.89
C VAL A 409 -2.32 9.59 -20.44
N LYS A 410 -1.95 8.92 -21.53
CA LYS A 410 -2.80 7.91 -22.18
C LYS A 410 -2.27 6.51 -21.91
N PRO A 411 -3.08 5.60 -21.34
CA PRO A 411 -2.68 4.23 -21.16
C PRO A 411 -2.60 3.49 -22.49
N ILE A 412 -1.59 2.61 -22.62
CA ILE A 412 -1.40 1.72 -23.78
C ILE A 412 -1.71 0.29 -23.35
N GLU A 413 -2.70 -0.35 -23.99
CA GLU A 413 -3.01 -1.75 -23.71
C GLU A 413 -1.94 -2.68 -24.27
N ILE A 414 -1.42 -3.57 -23.42
CA ILE A 414 -0.39 -4.53 -23.79
C ILE A 414 -0.98 -5.66 -24.64
N MET A 415 -2.19 -6.13 -24.36
CA MET A 415 -2.83 -7.24 -25.10
C MET A 415 -3.58 -6.76 -26.35
N ASP A 416 -3.37 -7.40 -27.50
CA ASP A 416 -4.05 -7.01 -28.76
C ASP A 416 -5.57 -7.25 -28.73
N ASN A 417 -6.03 -8.33 -28.09
CA ASN A 417 -7.45 -8.67 -28.01
C ASN A 417 -7.82 -9.28 -26.64
N PRO A 418 -8.01 -8.44 -25.60
CA PRO A 418 -8.43 -8.89 -24.28
C PRO A 418 -9.75 -9.67 -24.28
N LYS A 419 -10.70 -9.32 -25.17
CA LYS A 419 -12.01 -9.99 -25.29
C LYS A 419 -11.86 -11.44 -25.70
N GLN A 420 -11.02 -11.71 -26.71
CA GLN A 420 -10.75 -13.09 -27.12
C GLN A 420 -10.02 -13.87 -26.02
N LEU A 421 -9.05 -13.24 -25.34
CA LEU A 421 -8.35 -13.87 -24.21
C LEU A 421 -9.34 -14.24 -23.10
N TYR A 422 -10.26 -13.34 -22.74
CA TYR A 422 -11.30 -13.64 -21.77
C TYR A 422 -12.10 -14.89 -22.16
N ASN A 423 -12.57 -14.97 -23.42
CA ASN A 423 -13.30 -16.14 -23.91
C ASN A 423 -12.48 -17.43 -23.90
N ASP A 424 -11.18 -17.35 -24.23
CA ASP A 424 -10.28 -18.50 -24.24
C ASP A 424 -10.03 -19.06 -22.82
N PHE A 425 -10.14 -18.23 -21.79
CA PHE A 425 -9.96 -18.59 -20.38
C PHE A 425 -11.27 -18.70 -19.59
N LYS A 426 -12.43 -18.53 -20.25
CA LYS A 426 -13.74 -18.66 -19.60
C LYS A 426 -13.98 -20.11 -19.20
N LYS A 427 -14.00 -20.36 -17.89
CA LYS A 427 -14.20 -21.70 -17.29
C LYS A 427 -15.49 -21.82 -16.50
N VAL A 428 -16.23 -20.72 -16.38
CA VAL A 428 -17.36 -20.57 -15.46
C VAL A 428 -18.55 -19.95 -16.18
N LYS A 429 -19.73 -20.36 -15.75
CA LYS A 429 -21.01 -19.75 -16.11
C LYS A 429 -21.58 -19.07 -14.87
N VAL A 430 -21.98 -17.81 -15.02
CA VAL A 430 -22.60 -17.03 -13.95
C VAL A 430 -24.10 -16.96 -14.23
N ASP A 431 -24.90 -17.60 -13.37
CA ASP A 431 -26.35 -17.67 -13.49
C ASP A 431 -27.03 -16.92 -12.33
N LYS A 432 -28.09 -16.18 -12.64
CA LYS A 432 -28.90 -15.45 -11.65
C LYS A 432 -30.00 -16.35 -11.10
N LYS A 433 -30.06 -16.53 -9.77
CA LYS A 433 -31.08 -17.34 -9.07
C LYS A 433 -32.33 -16.57 -8.63
N GLY A 434 -32.23 -15.24 -8.49
CA GLY A 434 -33.33 -14.41 -7.98
C GLY A 434 -33.28 -14.22 -6.47
N GLU A 435 -34.43 -13.94 -5.84
CA GLU A 435 -34.53 -13.78 -4.40
C GLU A 435 -34.53 -15.14 -3.68
N MET A 436 -33.75 -15.28 -2.61
CA MET A 436 -33.64 -16.51 -1.82
C MET A 436 -33.64 -16.19 -0.32
N ASP A 437 -34.44 -16.94 0.44
CA ASP A 437 -34.36 -16.98 1.91
C ASP A 437 -33.26 -17.93 2.39
N ASP A 438 -32.97 -17.86 3.70
CA ASP A 438 -31.84 -18.56 4.31
C ASP A 438 -32.05 -20.08 4.36
N ASP A 439 -33.29 -20.55 4.46
CA ASP A 439 -33.61 -21.99 4.53
C ASP A 439 -33.52 -22.61 3.14
N THR A 440 -34.13 -21.98 2.13
CA THR A 440 -34.01 -22.40 0.72
C THR A 440 -32.55 -22.42 0.26
N LEU A 441 -31.76 -21.41 0.63
CA LEU A 441 -30.33 -21.40 0.31
C LEU A 441 -29.58 -22.54 0.99
N ALA A 442 -29.83 -22.80 2.27
CA ALA A 442 -29.18 -23.89 2.99
C ALA A 442 -29.56 -25.28 2.42
N GLU A 443 -30.80 -25.46 1.98
CA GLU A 443 -31.25 -26.67 1.28
C GLU A 443 -30.45 -26.90 -0.01
N GLU A 444 -30.37 -25.90 -0.90
CA GLU A 444 -29.60 -26.00 -2.15
C GLU A 444 -28.10 -26.27 -1.87
N LEU A 445 -27.50 -25.59 -0.89
CA LEU A 445 -26.11 -25.81 -0.53
C LEU A 445 -25.84 -27.23 -0.01
N ASN A 446 -26.81 -27.84 0.67
CA ASN A 446 -26.68 -29.21 1.18
C ASN A 446 -26.78 -30.28 0.09
N GLU A 447 -27.31 -29.96 -1.10
CA GLU A 447 -27.32 -30.86 -2.26
C GLU A 447 -25.93 -31.05 -2.89
N HIS A 448 -25.00 -30.15 -2.58
CA HIS A 448 -23.64 -30.19 -3.11
C HIS A 448 -22.65 -30.86 -2.15
N ASN A 449 -21.82 -31.76 -2.69
CA ASN A 449 -20.71 -32.34 -1.94
C ASN A 449 -19.63 -31.29 -1.61
N GLN A 450 -19.31 -30.42 -2.58
CA GLN A 450 -18.32 -29.34 -2.42
C GLN A 450 -18.90 -28.05 -2.94
N VAL A 451 -19.07 -27.06 -2.06
CA VAL A 451 -19.66 -25.77 -2.42
C VAL A 451 -19.11 -24.65 -1.55
N LEU A 452 -18.95 -23.48 -2.15
CA LEU A 452 -18.58 -22.25 -1.46
C LEU A 452 -19.75 -21.26 -1.54
N CYS A 453 -20.25 -20.81 -0.39
CA CYS A 453 -21.21 -19.73 -0.28
C CYS A 453 -20.54 -18.47 0.28
N ILE A 454 -20.66 -17.36 -0.44
CA ILE A 454 -20.10 -16.07 -0.06
C ILE A 454 -21.25 -15.08 0.11
N VAL A 455 -21.30 -14.45 1.28
CA VAL A 455 -22.30 -13.43 1.62
C VAL A 455 -21.65 -12.15 2.11
N SER A 456 -22.37 -11.03 2.03
CA SER A 456 -21.78 -9.71 2.26
C SER A 456 -21.53 -9.37 3.73
N THR A 457 -22.19 -10.03 4.69
CA THR A 457 -22.09 -9.70 6.13
C THR A 457 -21.68 -10.91 6.97
N ARG A 458 -20.96 -10.66 8.07
CA ARG A 458 -20.56 -11.71 9.04
C ARG A 458 -21.76 -12.37 9.72
N LYS A 459 -22.81 -11.58 10.01
CA LYS A 459 -24.05 -12.08 10.63
C LYS A 459 -24.76 -13.07 9.71
N HIS A 460 -24.89 -12.74 8.42
CA HIS A 460 -25.52 -13.64 7.45
C HIS A 460 -24.69 -14.90 7.21
N ALA A 461 -23.36 -14.79 7.14
CA ALA A 461 -22.48 -15.95 6.97
C ALA A 461 -22.66 -16.96 8.12
N LYS A 462 -22.72 -16.46 9.36
CA LYS A 462 -22.97 -17.28 10.54
C LYS A 462 -24.37 -17.92 10.51
N GLU A 463 -25.38 -17.16 10.08
CA GLU A 463 -26.76 -17.63 10.04
C GLU A 463 -26.98 -18.77 9.03
N ILE A 464 -26.36 -18.67 7.84
CA ILE A 464 -26.35 -19.75 6.86
C ILE A 464 -25.53 -20.94 7.38
N PHE A 465 -24.36 -20.69 7.96
CA PHE A 465 -23.52 -21.77 8.53
C PHE A 465 -24.29 -22.62 9.55
N ASN A 466 -25.06 -21.99 10.44
CA ASN A 466 -25.86 -22.69 11.45
C ASN A 466 -26.98 -23.58 10.87
N ARG A 467 -27.39 -23.36 9.61
CA ARG A 467 -28.42 -24.16 8.91
C ARG A 467 -27.85 -25.30 8.08
N LEU A 468 -26.54 -25.32 7.85
CA LEU A 468 -25.92 -26.41 7.10
C LEU A 468 -25.76 -27.65 7.98
N LYS A 469 -25.78 -28.82 7.34
CA LYS A 469 -25.56 -30.11 8.03
C LYS A 469 -24.10 -30.28 8.44
N ASP A 470 -23.84 -31.32 9.25
CA ASP A 470 -22.47 -31.76 9.61
C ASP A 470 -21.59 -31.79 8.34
N ASP A 471 -20.36 -31.26 8.42
CA ASP A 471 -19.40 -30.96 7.32
C ASP A 471 -19.36 -29.53 6.76
N ALA A 472 -20.06 -28.59 7.39
CA ALA A 472 -19.90 -27.17 7.10
C ALA A 472 -18.63 -26.60 7.76
N LEU A 473 -17.97 -25.68 7.06
CA LEU A 473 -16.86 -24.88 7.56
C LEU A 473 -17.20 -23.40 7.37
N HIS A 474 -16.72 -22.56 8.28
CA HIS A 474 -16.94 -21.12 8.21
C HIS A 474 -15.62 -20.37 8.16
N LEU A 475 -15.59 -19.25 7.44
CA LEU A 475 -14.44 -18.35 7.37
C LEU A 475 -14.88 -16.91 7.63
N SER A 476 -14.25 -16.29 8.63
CA SER A 476 -14.54 -14.91 9.01
C SER A 476 -13.31 -14.22 9.56
N THR A 477 -13.26 -12.90 9.40
CA THR A 477 -12.25 -12.03 10.00
C THR A 477 -12.34 -11.94 11.53
N LEU A 478 -13.39 -12.50 12.15
CA LEU A 478 -13.49 -12.67 13.61
C LEU A 478 -12.63 -13.82 14.13
N MET A 479 -12.11 -14.65 13.23
CA MET A 479 -11.08 -15.64 13.55
C MET A 479 -9.71 -14.97 13.48
N CYS A 480 -8.85 -15.23 14.48
CA CYS A 480 -7.47 -14.76 14.43
C CYS A 480 -6.73 -15.34 13.21
N PRO A 481 -5.69 -14.66 12.67
CA PRO A 481 -4.95 -15.13 11.49
C PRO A 481 -4.50 -16.59 11.55
N VAL A 482 -3.97 -17.07 12.68
CA VAL A 482 -3.56 -18.48 12.86
C VAL A 482 -4.76 -19.43 12.69
N HIS A 483 -5.87 -19.16 13.37
CA HIS A 483 -7.09 -19.97 13.23
C HIS A 483 -7.55 -20.03 11.77
N ARG A 484 -7.57 -18.90 11.05
CA ARG A 484 -7.95 -18.87 9.63
C ARG A 484 -7.04 -19.71 8.75
N GLN A 485 -5.72 -19.70 9.01
CA GLN A 485 -4.76 -20.50 8.26
C GLN A 485 -5.01 -22.00 8.45
N GLU A 486 -5.32 -22.42 9.68
CA GLU A 486 -5.67 -23.82 9.99
C GLU A 486 -6.95 -24.25 9.26
N THR A 487 -8.02 -23.46 9.33
CA THR A 487 -9.28 -23.73 8.61
C THR A 487 -9.07 -23.79 7.09
N LEU A 488 -8.25 -22.89 6.53
CA LEU A 488 -7.93 -22.90 5.10
C LEU A 488 -7.13 -24.14 4.68
N ALA A 489 -6.22 -24.62 5.53
CA ALA A 489 -5.48 -25.85 5.29
C ALA A 489 -6.44 -27.06 5.23
N GLU A 490 -7.41 -27.12 6.14
CA GLU A 490 -8.44 -28.15 6.14
C GLU A 490 -9.30 -28.10 4.87
N ILE A 491 -9.76 -26.92 4.47
CA ILE A 491 -10.54 -26.74 3.22
C ILE A 491 -9.75 -27.26 2.02
N ARG A 492 -8.47 -26.88 1.89
CA ARG A 492 -7.61 -27.36 0.79
C ARG A 492 -7.47 -28.89 0.79
N GLN A 493 -7.30 -29.50 1.96
CA GLN A 493 -7.20 -30.94 2.10
C GLN A 493 -8.50 -31.65 1.69
N ARG A 494 -9.65 -31.19 2.18
CA ARG A 494 -10.97 -31.75 1.83
C ARG A 494 -11.25 -31.62 0.33
N LEU A 495 -10.94 -30.45 -0.26
CA LEU A 495 -11.06 -30.21 -1.70
C LEU A 495 -10.18 -31.17 -2.52
N LYS A 496 -8.91 -31.32 -2.15
CA LYS A 496 -7.97 -32.23 -2.82
C LYS A 496 -8.44 -33.68 -2.75
N ASN A 497 -8.98 -34.11 -1.61
CA ASN A 497 -9.43 -35.47 -1.36
C ASN A 497 -10.86 -35.74 -1.84
N LYS A 498 -11.54 -34.77 -2.46
CA LYS A 498 -12.95 -34.85 -2.89
C LYS A 498 -13.94 -35.17 -1.75
N GLN A 499 -13.58 -34.82 -0.53
CA GLN A 499 -14.42 -35.01 0.66
C GLN A 499 -15.53 -33.94 0.74
N PRO A 500 -16.62 -34.19 1.49
CA PRO A 500 -17.63 -33.19 1.78
C PRO A 500 -17.01 -31.90 2.34
N CYS A 501 -17.27 -30.77 1.68
CA CYS A 501 -16.70 -29.47 2.02
C CYS A 501 -17.66 -28.36 1.64
N LYS A 502 -18.48 -27.92 2.60
CA LYS A 502 -19.41 -26.80 2.42
C LYS A 502 -18.82 -25.61 3.17
N VAL A 503 -18.43 -24.55 2.48
CA VAL A 503 -17.79 -23.40 3.10
C VAL A 503 -18.72 -22.20 3.03
N VAL A 504 -18.96 -21.53 4.15
CA VAL A 504 -19.63 -20.23 4.20
C VAL A 504 -18.64 -19.16 4.63
N SER A 505 -18.51 -18.10 3.84
CA SER A 505 -17.54 -17.04 4.09
C SER A 505 -18.14 -15.66 3.79
N THR A 506 -17.49 -14.63 4.31
CA THR A 506 -17.62 -13.27 3.75
C THR A 506 -16.65 -13.06 2.59
N GLN A 507 -16.43 -11.81 2.17
CA GLN A 507 -15.48 -11.42 1.11
C GLN A 507 -14.02 -11.82 1.39
N LEU A 508 -13.71 -12.31 2.59
CA LEU A 508 -12.36 -12.77 2.96
C LEU A 508 -11.76 -13.77 1.95
N ILE A 509 -12.58 -14.64 1.37
CA ILE A 509 -12.13 -15.70 0.46
C ILE A 509 -11.98 -15.22 -1.01
N GLU A 510 -12.48 -14.03 -1.32
CA GLU A 510 -12.48 -13.47 -2.69
C GLU A 510 -11.05 -13.20 -3.17
N ALA A 511 -10.12 -12.82 -2.27
CA ALA A 511 -8.74 -12.47 -2.61
C ALA A 511 -7.69 -13.12 -1.69
N GLY A 512 -6.65 -13.71 -2.28
CA GLY A 512 -5.51 -14.27 -1.54
C GLY A 512 -5.70 -15.61 -0.90
N VAL A 513 -6.78 -16.31 -1.26
CA VAL A 513 -7.00 -17.67 -0.83
C VAL A 513 -6.89 -18.62 -2.02
N ASP A 514 -5.95 -19.55 -1.92
CA ASP A 514 -5.80 -20.63 -2.90
C ASP A 514 -6.76 -21.78 -2.62
N VAL A 515 -7.99 -21.67 -3.15
CA VAL A 515 -9.05 -22.70 -3.14
C VAL A 515 -9.72 -22.79 -4.51
N ASP A 516 -10.25 -23.97 -4.84
CA ASP A 516 -10.93 -24.28 -6.10
C ASP A 516 -12.17 -25.17 -5.85
N PHE A 517 -13.36 -24.60 -5.99
CA PHE A 517 -14.64 -25.26 -5.79
C PHE A 517 -15.34 -25.55 -7.14
N PRO A 518 -16.11 -26.65 -7.25
CA PRO A 518 -16.89 -26.91 -8.46
C PRO A 518 -18.12 -26.00 -8.60
N VAL A 519 -18.67 -25.52 -7.47
CA VAL A 519 -19.86 -24.67 -7.41
C VAL A 519 -19.64 -23.54 -6.41
N VAL A 520 -20.03 -22.32 -6.78
CA VAL A 520 -19.97 -21.13 -5.92
C VAL A 520 -21.33 -20.44 -5.89
N TYR A 521 -21.83 -20.13 -4.70
CA TYR A 521 -22.97 -19.24 -4.46
C TYR A 521 -22.45 -17.91 -3.95
N ARG A 522 -22.92 -16.80 -4.53
CA ARG A 522 -22.54 -15.44 -4.12
C ARG A 522 -23.79 -14.59 -3.95
N SER A 523 -23.98 -14.00 -2.78
CA SER A 523 -25.02 -12.98 -2.64
C SER A 523 -24.70 -11.82 -3.58
N ILE A 524 -25.69 -11.14 -4.14
CA ILE A 524 -25.49 -10.02 -5.06
C ILE A 524 -24.54 -8.98 -4.43
N ALA A 525 -23.57 -8.55 -5.23
CA ALA A 525 -22.52 -7.60 -4.89
C ALA A 525 -22.06 -6.90 -6.17
N GLY A 526 -21.04 -6.05 -6.08
CA GLY A 526 -20.37 -5.51 -7.27
C GLY A 526 -19.89 -6.59 -8.23
N ILE A 527 -19.87 -6.28 -9.54
CA ILE A 527 -19.45 -7.23 -10.57
C ILE A 527 -17.99 -7.65 -10.36
N ASP A 528 -17.14 -6.76 -9.86
CA ASP A 528 -15.77 -7.03 -9.46
C ASP A 528 -15.66 -8.11 -8.36
N SER A 529 -16.46 -8.03 -7.29
CA SER A 529 -16.53 -9.08 -6.27
C SER A 529 -17.05 -10.41 -6.83
N ILE A 530 -18.00 -10.36 -7.77
CA ILE A 530 -18.54 -11.56 -8.44
C ILE A 530 -17.46 -12.20 -9.31
N VAL A 531 -16.67 -11.43 -10.06
CA VAL A 531 -15.53 -11.92 -10.85
C VAL A 531 -14.48 -12.58 -9.94
N GLN A 532 -14.17 -11.97 -8.79
CA GLN A 532 -13.23 -12.56 -7.82
C GLN A 532 -13.75 -13.88 -7.24
N SER A 533 -15.04 -13.92 -6.89
CA SER A 533 -15.72 -15.13 -6.41
C SER A 533 -15.71 -16.23 -7.48
N ALA A 534 -15.97 -15.85 -8.74
CA ALA A 534 -15.94 -16.76 -9.88
C ALA A 534 -14.52 -17.31 -10.12
N GLY A 535 -13.47 -16.56 -9.78
CA GLY A 535 -12.08 -17.03 -9.78
C GLY A 535 -11.76 -18.13 -8.75
N ARG A 536 -12.69 -18.44 -7.84
CA ARG A 536 -12.63 -19.58 -6.90
C ARG A 536 -13.46 -20.78 -7.38
N CYS A 537 -14.13 -20.65 -8.53
CA CYS A 537 -14.92 -21.71 -9.16
C CYS A 537 -14.17 -22.31 -10.35
N ASN A 538 -13.96 -23.63 -10.36
CA ASN A 538 -13.28 -24.38 -11.43
C ASN A 538 -11.99 -23.70 -11.91
N ARG A 539 -11.20 -23.17 -10.98
CA ARG A 539 -9.99 -22.39 -11.22
C ARG A 539 -8.97 -23.20 -12.01
N GLU A 540 -8.78 -24.46 -11.65
CA GLU A 540 -7.85 -25.36 -12.34
C GLU A 540 -8.45 -25.97 -13.62
N GLY A 541 -9.74 -25.78 -13.91
CA GLY A 541 -10.40 -26.33 -15.11
C GLY A 541 -10.56 -27.86 -15.05
N ARG A 542 -10.77 -28.41 -13.85
CA ARG A 542 -10.92 -29.87 -13.62
C ARG A 542 -12.24 -30.42 -14.14
N ILE A 543 -13.24 -29.56 -14.27
CA ILE A 543 -14.54 -29.86 -14.88
C ILE A 543 -14.75 -28.97 -16.12
N LEU A 544 -15.65 -29.37 -17.01
CA LEU A 544 -15.90 -28.66 -18.28
C LEU A 544 -16.31 -27.20 -18.05
N THR A 545 -17.26 -26.97 -17.14
CA THR A 545 -17.75 -25.63 -16.77
C THR A 545 -18.09 -25.62 -15.28
N GLY A 546 -17.55 -24.65 -14.53
CA GLY A 546 -17.94 -24.38 -13.15
C GLY A 546 -19.19 -23.49 -13.08
N ASN A 547 -20.01 -23.67 -12.05
CA ASN A 547 -21.24 -22.92 -11.89
C ASN A 547 -21.11 -21.88 -10.77
N VAL A 548 -21.40 -20.63 -11.10
CA VAL A 548 -21.49 -19.53 -10.14
C VAL A 548 -22.93 -19.06 -10.12
N PHE A 549 -23.58 -19.17 -8.96
CA PHE A 549 -24.94 -18.72 -8.76
C PHE A 549 -24.96 -17.41 -7.98
N VAL A 550 -25.56 -16.38 -8.58
CA VAL A 550 -25.75 -15.08 -7.92
C VAL A 550 -27.19 -14.93 -7.48
N PHE A 551 -27.38 -14.76 -6.17
CA PHE A 551 -28.70 -14.68 -5.53
C PHE A 551 -28.87 -13.37 -4.76
N LYS A 552 -30.11 -12.93 -4.59
CA LYS A 552 -30.46 -11.78 -3.78
C LYS A 552 -31.03 -12.25 -2.44
N PRO A 553 -30.35 -12.06 -1.32
CA PRO A 553 -30.85 -12.51 -0.03
C PRO A 553 -32.05 -11.66 0.42
N VAL A 554 -33.09 -12.30 0.96
CA VAL A 554 -34.24 -11.61 1.60
C VAL A 554 -34.10 -11.51 3.13
N SER A 555 -33.01 -12.06 3.67
CA SER A 555 -32.71 -12.11 5.10
C SER A 555 -32.42 -10.73 5.71
N GLU A 556 -32.89 -10.52 6.94
CA GLU A 556 -32.57 -9.30 7.70
C GLU A 556 -31.09 -9.20 8.06
N TYR A 557 -30.39 -10.33 8.18
CA TYR A 557 -28.96 -10.41 8.47
C TYR A 557 -28.10 -10.01 7.26
N ALA A 558 -28.70 -10.01 6.06
CA ALA A 558 -28.03 -9.71 4.79
C ALA A 558 -28.11 -8.22 4.39
N LYS A 559 -28.70 -7.37 5.22
CA LYS A 559 -28.83 -5.93 4.95
C LYS A 559 -27.45 -5.28 4.78
N ILE A 560 -27.23 -4.74 3.58
CA ILE A 560 -26.05 -3.93 3.23
C ILE A 560 -26.47 -2.47 3.07
N LYS A 561 -25.58 -1.55 3.43
CA LYS A 561 -25.80 -0.09 3.31
C LYS A 561 -24.60 0.56 2.63
N GLY A 562 -24.80 1.79 2.14
CA GLY A 562 -23.73 2.62 1.60
C GLY A 562 -23.13 2.03 0.31
N TYR A 563 -21.80 1.88 0.27
CA TYR A 563 -21.08 1.44 -0.93
C TYR A 563 -21.49 0.03 -1.41
N LEU A 564 -21.65 -0.93 -0.50
CA LEU A 564 -22.03 -2.31 -0.86
C LEU A 564 -23.44 -2.38 -1.46
N GLU A 565 -24.38 -1.57 -0.95
CA GLU A 565 -25.74 -1.51 -1.49
C GLU A 565 -25.76 -0.90 -2.90
N ARG A 566 -25.01 0.18 -3.11
CA ARG A 566 -24.93 0.86 -4.42
C ARG A 566 -24.30 -0.06 -5.47
N THR A 567 -23.16 -0.68 -5.15
CA THR A 567 -22.48 -1.62 -6.06
C THR A 567 -23.36 -2.81 -6.43
N ALA A 568 -24.13 -3.37 -5.49
CA ALA A 568 -25.10 -4.42 -5.76
C ALA A 568 -26.24 -3.96 -6.70
N LYS A 569 -26.79 -2.75 -6.49
CA LYS A 569 -27.83 -2.18 -7.38
C LYS A 569 -27.33 -1.97 -8.80
N VAL A 570 -26.11 -1.46 -8.99
CA VAL A 570 -25.51 -1.31 -10.33
C VAL A 570 -25.29 -2.68 -10.97
N ALA A 571 -24.81 -3.67 -10.21
CA ALA A 571 -24.68 -5.03 -10.70
C ALA A 571 -26.02 -5.63 -11.14
N GLU A 572 -27.13 -5.38 -10.42
CA GLU A 572 -28.46 -5.82 -10.88
C GLU A 572 -28.84 -5.26 -12.26
N MET A 573 -28.42 -4.04 -12.59
CA MET A 573 -28.64 -3.44 -13.90
C MET A 573 -27.82 -4.15 -14.98
N VAL A 574 -26.58 -4.54 -14.66
CA VAL A 574 -25.72 -5.35 -15.54
C VAL A 574 -26.38 -6.69 -15.85
N PHE A 575 -26.86 -7.40 -14.82
CA PHE A 575 -27.58 -8.68 -14.97
C PHE A 575 -28.87 -8.60 -15.80
N ARG A 576 -29.48 -7.41 -15.95
CA ARG A 576 -30.65 -7.20 -16.82
C ARG A 576 -30.25 -6.95 -18.28
N LYS A 577 -29.04 -6.44 -18.50
CA LYS A 577 -28.58 -5.98 -19.82
C LYS A 577 -27.70 -7.01 -20.54
N TYR A 578 -26.94 -7.80 -19.81
CA TYR A 578 -25.98 -8.75 -20.36
C TYR A 578 -26.28 -10.19 -19.91
N ASP A 579 -26.28 -11.13 -20.85
CA ASP A 579 -26.39 -12.56 -20.56
C ASP A 579 -25.17 -13.09 -19.81
N ASP A 580 -23.98 -12.57 -20.15
CA ASP A 580 -22.74 -12.83 -19.44
C ASP A 580 -22.34 -11.61 -18.59
N PRO A 581 -22.73 -11.58 -17.30
CA PRO A 581 -22.55 -10.41 -16.43
C PRO A 581 -21.08 -10.14 -16.08
N ILE A 582 -20.19 -11.09 -16.37
CA ILE A 582 -18.76 -10.98 -16.13
C ILE A 582 -17.94 -10.88 -17.42
N SER A 583 -18.60 -10.63 -18.56
CA SER A 583 -17.91 -10.31 -19.82
C SER A 583 -17.25 -8.92 -19.75
N LEU A 584 -16.18 -8.70 -20.52
CA LEU A 584 -15.47 -7.40 -20.49
C LEU A 584 -16.38 -6.20 -20.77
N ASP A 585 -17.38 -6.37 -21.66
CA ASP A 585 -18.36 -5.31 -21.96
C ASP A 585 -19.33 -5.06 -20.80
N ALA A 586 -19.72 -6.10 -20.06
CA ALA A 586 -20.55 -5.98 -18.86
C ALA A 586 -19.80 -5.29 -17.72
N ILE A 587 -18.50 -5.58 -17.57
CA ILE A 587 -17.66 -4.97 -16.53
C ILE A 587 -17.32 -3.52 -16.84
N ASP A 588 -17.01 -3.19 -18.10
CA ASP A 588 -16.82 -1.80 -18.54
C ASP A 588 -18.10 -0.98 -18.27
N TYR A 589 -19.26 -1.53 -18.63
CA TYR A 589 -20.55 -0.91 -18.34
C TYR A 589 -20.79 -0.73 -16.83
N TYR A 590 -20.46 -1.74 -16.02
CA TYR A 590 -20.58 -1.67 -14.56
C TYR A 590 -19.77 -0.50 -13.97
N PHE A 591 -18.49 -0.38 -14.31
CA PHE A 591 -17.63 0.67 -13.78
C PHE A 591 -18.01 2.07 -14.28
N LYS A 592 -18.38 2.20 -15.56
CA LYS A 592 -18.92 3.47 -16.10
C LYS A 592 -20.13 3.93 -15.31
N MET A 593 -21.13 3.06 -15.16
CA MET A 593 -22.31 3.39 -14.36
C MET A 593 -21.96 3.73 -12.91
N LEU A 594 -21.05 2.96 -12.29
CA LEU A 594 -20.66 3.20 -10.91
C LEU A 594 -20.00 4.58 -10.75
N TYR A 595 -19.08 4.94 -11.63
CA TYR A 595 -18.40 6.24 -11.60
C TYR A 595 -19.36 7.40 -11.95
N ASP A 596 -20.24 7.21 -12.94
CA ASP A 596 -21.26 8.20 -13.31
C ASP A 596 -22.24 8.47 -12.16
N ILE A 597 -22.68 7.43 -11.45
CA ILE A 597 -23.60 7.55 -10.30
C ILE A 597 -22.93 8.22 -9.11
N GLU A 598 -21.65 7.91 -8.86
CA GLU A 598 -20.90 8.47 -7.74
C GLU A 598 -20.54 9.96 -8.00
N GLY A 599 -20.30 10.33 -9.27
CA GLY A 599 -19.92 11.68 -9.68
C GLY A 599 -18.48 12.04 -9.32
N GLU A 600 -17.94 13.14 -9.88
CA GLU A 600 -16.53 13.49 -9.68
C GLU A 600 -16.13 13.70 -8.21
N GLN A 601 -17.05 14.24 -7.39
CA GLN A 601 -16.78 14.51 -5.97
C GLN A 601 -16.55 13.22 -5.16
N ALA A 602 -17.15 12.10 -5.57
CA ALA A 602 -16.93 10.83 -4.89
C ALA A 602 -15.56 10.21 -5.18
N LEU A 603 -14.87 10.65 -6.23
CA LEU A 603 -13.53 10.16 -6.60
C LEU A 603 -12.40 10.80 -5.78
N ASP A 604 -12.69 11.93 -5.12
CA ASP A 604 -11.88 12.57 -4.08
C ASP A 604 -12.79 13.00 -2.92
N LYS A 605 -13.48 12.02 -2.32
CA LYS A 605 -14.54 12.26 -1.32
C LYS A 605 -14.06 13.04 -0.10
N LYS A 606 -12.78 12.94 0.23
CA LYS A 606 -12.15 13.63 1.37
C LYS A 606 -11.57 15.00 0.99
N SER A 607 -11.71 15.44 -0.27
CA SER A 607 -11.14 16.69 -0.76
C SER A 607 -9.64 16.79 -0.46
N VAL A 608 -8.89 15.75 -0.83
CA VAL A 608 -7.42 15.71 -0.64
C VAL A 608 -6.75 16.66 -1.61
N LEU A 609 -7.26 16.78 -2.84
CA LEU A 609 -6.67 17.63 -3.87
C LEU A 609 -6.83 19.11 -3.56
N ASP A 610 -7.89 19.50 -2.86
CA ASP A 610 -8.13 20.89 -2.44
C ASP A 610 -6.98 21.44 -1.58
N CYS A 611 -6.33 20.58 -0.78
CA CYS A 611 -5.15 20.92 0.02
C CYS A 611 -3.93 21.35 -0.83
N PHE A 612 -3.97 21.08 -2.14
CA PHE A 612 -2.90 21.44 -3.07
C PHE A 612 -3.37 22.42 -4.15
N GLU A 613 -4.61 22.32 -4.61
CA GLU A 613 -5.12 23.12 -5.73
C GLU A 613 -5.75 24.46 -5.33
N GLU A 614 -6.42 24.60 -4.19
CA GLU A 614 -7.21 25.82 -3.92
C GLU A 614 -6.37 27.10 -3.91
N LYS A 615 -5.14 27.01 -3.38
CA LYS A 615 -4.23 28.16 -3.19
C LYS A 615 -2.88 27.97 -3.86
N TYR A 616 -2.83 27.17 -4.93
CA TYR A 616 -1.57 26.86 -5.61
C TYR A 616 -0.86 28.11 -6.15
N LYS A 617 -1.61 29.15 -6.57
CA LYS A 617 -1.04 30.39 -7.12
C LYS A 617 -0.22 31.16 -6.07
N GLN A 618 -0.56 31.00 -4.79
CA GLN A 618 0.14 31.57 -3.65
C GLN A 618 1.22 30.61 -3.08
N LEU A 619 1.32 29.40 -3.64
CA LEU A 619 2.15 28.30 -3.16
C LEU A 619 1.84 27.92 -1.71
N GLU A 620 0.55 27.96 -1.35
CA GLU A 620 0.07 27.59 -0.02
C GLU A 620 -0.51 26.18 -0.07
N PHE A 621 0.26 25.22 0.45
CA PHE A 621 -0.08 23.80 0.47
C PHE A 621 -0.23 23.26 1.89
N ASP A 622 -1.22 22.39 2.08
CA ASP A 622 -1.58 21.81 3.38
C ASP A 622 -1.23 20.31 3.47
N PHE A 623 0.08 20.01 3.58
CA PHE A 623 0.61 18.65 3.57
C PHE A 623 0.13 17.80 4.75
N GLN A 624 0.09 18.35 5.97
CA GLN A 624 -0.35 17.62 7.14
C GLN A 624 -1.84 17.27 7.03
N THR A 625 -2.66 18.23 6.61
CA THR A 625 -4.11 17.99 6.43
C THR A 625 -4.37 16.99 5.32
N ALA A 626 -3.63 17.04 4.21
CA ALA A 626 -3.73 16.04 3.16
C ALA A 626 -3.38 14.63 3.67
N ALA A 627 -2.33 14.50 4.49
CA ALA A 627 -1.94 13.22 5.10
C ALA A 627 -2.98 12.69 6.10
N GLU A 628 -3.71 13.58 6.78
CA GLU A 628 -4.81 13.21 7.69
C GLU A 628 -6.06 12.76 6.94
N LYS A 629 -6.36 13.41 5.81
CA LYS A 629 -7.48 13.09 4.91
C LYS A 629 -7.25 11.83 4.09
N PHE A 630 -6.02 11.57 3.64
CA PHE A 630 -5.69 10.42 2.81
C PHE A 630 -5.38 9.19 3.66
N LYS A 631 -6.42 8.42 4.02
CA LYS A 631 -6.29 7.14 4.74
C LYS A 631 -7.08 6.07 4.01
N LEU A 632 -6.38 5.18 3.30
CA LEU A 632 -7.02 4.10 2.54
C LEU A 632 -7.72 3.08 3.47
N ILE A 633 -7.27 2.97 4.71
CA ILE A 633 -7.95 2.22 5.76
C ILE A 633 -8.29 3.20 6.89
N GLU A 634 -9.58 3.45 7.12
CA GLU A 634 -10.03 4.27 8.24
C GLU A 634 -9.80 3.55 9.58
N SER A 635 -9.02 4.17 10.45
CA SER A 635 -8.52 3.60 11.71
C SER A 635 -9.52 3.69 12.87
N ASN A 636 -10.77 3.29 12.66
CA ASN A 636 -11.79 3.21 13.74
C ASN A 636 -11.94 1.78 14.30
N THR A 637 -10.86 1.01 14.27
CA THR A 637 -10.84 -0.37 14.75
C THR A 637 -9.86 -0.55 15.91
N TYR A 638 -10.28 -1.30 16.92
CA TYR A 638 -9.46 -1.70 18.05
C TYR A 638 -8.85 -3.08 17.80
N SER A 639 -7.59 -3.23 18.18
CA SER A 639 -6.87 -4.50 18.08
C SER A 639 -7.08 -5.32 19.35
N ILE A 640 -7.58 -6.55 19.20
CA ILE A 640 -7.80 -7.49 20.30
C ILE A 640 -6.95 -8.74 20.05
N VAL A 641 -6.08 -9.07 20.99
CA VAL A 641 -5.25 -10.29 20.95
C VAL A 641 -6.07 -11.47 21.44
N ILE A 642 -6.07 -12.57 20.67
CA ILE A 642 -6.79 -13.80 20.99
C ILE A 642 -5.81 -14.85 21.54
N PRO A 643 -5.95 -15.30 22.81
CA PRO A 643 -5.18 -16.41 23.39
C PRO A 643 -5.57 -17.79 22.82
N TYR A 644 -5.53 -17.91 21.48
CA TYR A 644 -6.10 -19.03 20.71
C TYR A 644 -5.47 -20.38 21.07
N ASN A 645 -4.14 -20.43 21.16
CA ASN A 645 -3.39 -21.64 21.50
C ASN A 645 -2.27 -21.36 22.52
N GLU A 646 -1.57 -22.40 22.94
CA GLU A 646 -0.48 -22.30 23.94
C GLU A 646 0.64 -21.34 23.51
N ALA A 647 0.93 -21.24 22.22
CA ALA A 647 1.94 -20.30 21.72
C ALA A 647 1.51 -18.84 21.95
N ALA A 648 0.24 -18.50 21.68
CA ALA A 648 -0.31 -17.17 21.98
C ALA A 648 -0.23 -16.84 23.48
N ARG A 649 -0.57 -17.81 24.35
CA ARG A 649 -0.53 -17.64 25.81
C ARG A 649 0.89 -17.41 26.32
N LYS A 650 1.87 -18.14 25.78
CA LYS A 650 3.30 -17.91 26.11
C LYS A 650 3.76 -16.51 25.71
N LEU A 651 3.42 -16.05 24.51
CA LEU A 651 3.76 -14.69 24.05
C LEU A 651 3.11 -13.61 24.94
N LEU A 652 1.89 -13.82 25.39
CA LEU A 652 1.21 -12.90 26.31
C LEU A 652 1.88 -12.86 27.70
N ASN A 653 2.33 -14.00 28.21
CA ASN A 653 3.09 -14.06 29.47
C ASN A 653 4.44 -13.34 29.33
N GLU A 654 5.12 -13.49 28.18
CA GLU A 654 6.34 -12.72 27.87
C GLU A 654 6.04 -11.21 27.80
N ALA A 655 4.91 -10.81 27.20
CA ALA A 655 4.49 -9.42 27.06
C ALA A 655 4.30 -8.70 28.40
N GLN A 656 3.91 -9.44 29.44
CA GLN A 656 3.65 -8.92 30.78
C GLN A 656 4.93 -8.36 31.45
N PHE A 657 6.10 -8.92 31.13
CA PHE A 657 7.37 -8.58 31.79
C PHE A 657 8.44 -8.06 30.80
N SER A 658 8.11 -7.93 29.51
CA SER A 658 9.10 -7.60 28.49
C SER A 658 9.45 -6.10 28.48
N PRO A 659 10.74 -5.73 28.54
CA PRO A 659 11.20 -4.36 28.30
C PRO A 659 11.12 -3.97 26.80
N TYR A 660 10.78 -4.90 25.91
CA TYR A 660 10.71 -4.70 24.45
C TYR A 660 9.29 -4.91 23.89
N PRO A 661 8.32 -4.03 24.23
CA PRO A 661 6.92 -4.22 23.87
C PRO A 661 6.71 -4.33 22.35
N ARG A 662 7.45 -3.59 21.52
CA ARG A 662 7.30 -3.63 20.06
C ARG A 662 7.61 -4.99 19.42
N SER A 663 8.58 -5.73 19.96
CA SER A 663 8.94 -7.06 19.43
C SER A 663 7.84 -8.08 19.72
N VAL A 664 7.32 -8.05 20.95
CA VAL A 664 6.22 -8.93 21.37
C VAL A 664 4.91 -8.57 20.66
N ALA A 665 4.60 -7.28 20.53
CA ALA A 665 3.45 -6.79 19.77
C ALA A 665 3.43 -7.30 18.32
N ARG A 666 4.58 -7.32 17.65
CA ARG A 666 4.72 -7.88 16.30
C ARG A 666 4.43 -9.38 16.29
N LYS A 667 5.00 -10.17 17.20
CA LYS A 667 4.71 -11.61 17.31
C LYS A 667 3.24 -11.90 17.58
N LEU A 668 2.58 -11.08 18.40
CA LEU A 668 1.16 -11.22 18.73
C LEU A 668 0.22 -10.89 17.56
N GLN A 669 0.70 -10.22 16.50
CA GLN A 669 -0.12 -9.80 15.36
C GLN A 669 -0.83 -10.97 14.66
N SER A 670 -0.21 -12.16 14.60
CA SER A 670 -0.83 -13.37 14.04
C SER A 670 -2.01 -13.90 14.88
N TYR A 671 -2.17 -13.39 16.10
CA TYR A 671 -3.25 -13.70 17.02
C TYR A 671 -4.20 -12.51 17.24
N THR A 672 -3.97 -11.40 16.57
CA THR A 672 -4.76 -10.17 16.73
C THR A 672 -5.89 -10.11 15.71
N ILE A 673 -7.08 -9.72 16.18
CA ILE A 673 -8.22 -9.34 15.33
C ILE A 673 -8.52 -7.85 15.48
N SER A 674 -9.10 -7.25 14.45
CA SER A 674 -9.56 -5.86 14.49
C SER A 674 -11.08 -5.83 14.55
N VAL A 675 -11.63 -5.09 15.51
CA VAL A 675 -13.07 -4.90 15.70
C VAL A 675 -13.41 -3.42 15.65
N TYR A 676 -14.59 -3.05 15.18
CA TYR A 676 -15.03 -1.65 15.14
C TYR A 676 -15.25 -1.10 16.54
N GLU A 677 -15.18 0.22 16.70
CA GLU A 677 -15.37 0.90 18.00
C GLU A 677 -16.64 0.47 18.75
N ASN A 678 -17.77 0.32 18.04
CA ASN A 678 -19.02 -0.14 18.66
C ASN A 678 -18.91 -1.57 19.18
N GLU A 679 -18.31 -2.46 18.40
CA GLU A 679 -18.05 -3.86 18.78
C GLU A 679 -17.13 -3.92 20.02
N TYR A 680 -16.07 -3.12 20.02
CA TYR A 680 -15.14 -2.98 21.15
C TYR A 680 -15.85 -2.51 22.42
N LYS A 681 -16.67 -1.44 22.32
CA LYS A 681 -17.47 -0.94 23.45
C LYS A 681 -18.42 -2.00 23.99
N THR A 682 -19.06 -2.79 23.13
CA THR A 682 -19.94 -3.88 23.55
C THR A 682 -19.16 -5.00 24.27
N LEU A 683 -17.98 -5.38 23.78
CA LEU A 683 -17.12 -6.37 24.44
C LEU A 683 -16.62 -5.90 25.81
N LEU A 684 -16.23 -4.62 25.93
CA LEU A 684 -15.86 -4.01 27.21
C LEU A 684 -17.02 -4.06 28.22
N LYS A 685 -18.24 -3.67 27.80
CA LYS A 685 -19.43 -3.69 28.66
C LYS A 685 -19.76 -5.08 29.21
N ASN A 686 -19.43 -6.13 28.46
CA ASN A 686 -19.69 -7.52 28.84
C ASN A 686 -18.52 -8.18 29.59
N ALA A 687 -17.51 -7.40 30.01
CA ALA A 687 -16.29 -7.90 30.66
C ALA A 687 -15.61 -9.04 29.86
N ALA A 688 -15.67 -8.95 28.53
CA ALA A 688 -15.05 -9.94 27.64
C ALA A 688 -13.58 -9.62 27.34
N LEU A 689 -13.08 -8.45 27.78
CA LEU A 689 -11.72 -7.97 27.49
C LEU A 689 -10.98 -7.66 28.77
N THR A 690 -9.68 -7.93 28.76
CA THR A 690 -8.72 -7.54 29.81
C THR A 690 -7.52 -6.86 29.18
N THR A 691 -6.71 -6.18 29.99
CA THR A 691 -5.50 -5.50 29.52
C THR A 691 -4.27 -6.10 30.19
N VAL A 692 -3.22 -6.38 29.40
CA VAL A 692 -1.89 -6.74 29.91
C VAL A 692 -0.93 -5.57 29.67
N ASN A 693 -0.16 -5.23 30.70
CA ASN A 693 0.87 -4.19 30.69
C ASN A 693 0.34 -2.83 30.20
N ASP A 694 -0.92 -2.51 30.53
CA ASP A 694 -1.67 -1.31 30.11
C ASP A 694 -1.66 -1.01 28.61
N SER A 695 -1.25 -1.98 27.78
CA SER A 695 -0.91 -1.78 26.36
C SER A 695 -1.61 -2.77 25.44
N TYR A 696 -1.87 -4.00 25.90
CA TYR A 696 -2.45 -5.06 25.08
C TYR A 696 -3.86 -5.39 25.53
N ILE A 697 -4.84 -5.14 24.66
CA ILE A 697 -6.22 -5.56 24.85
C ILE A 697 -6.31 -7.04 24.45
N ILE A 698 -6.75 -7.88 25.37
CA ILE A 698 -6.80 -9.34 25.23
C ILE A 698 -8.22 -9.83 25.44
N LEU A 699 -8.62 -10.83 24.66
CA LEU A 699 -9.87 -11.53 24.89
C LEU A 699 -9.78 -12.36 26.18
N ASP A 700 -10.59 -12.00 27.17
CA ASP A 700 -10.72 -12.76 28.41
C ASP A 700 -11.66 -13.96 28.20
N ASN A 701 -11.44 -15.03 28.97
CA ASN A 701 -12.22 -16.27 28.94
C ASN A 701 -12.52 -16.78 27.51
N VAL A 702 -11.47 -17.19 26.80
CA VAL A 702 -11.54 -17.68 25.40
C VAL A 702 -12.63 -18.73 25.19
N LYS A 703 -12.81 -19.67 26.13
CA LYS A 703 -13.85 -20.72 26.05
C LYS A 703 -15.28 -20.18 25.96
N LYS A 704 -15.53 -18.99 26.53
CA LYS A 704 -16.86 -18.35 26.53
C LYS A 704 -17.01 -17.36 25.37
N ASN A 705 -15.94 -16.68 25.00
CA ASN A 705 -15.98 -15.51 24.11
C ASN A 705 -15.40 -15.78 22.72
N TYR A 706 -14.89 -16.98 22.45
CA TYR A 706 -14.36 -17.38 21.14
C TYR A 706 -14.88 -18.78 20.78
N ASP A 707 -15.48 -18.88 19.60
CA ASP A 707 -16.02 -20.11 19.04
C ASP A 707 -14.99 -20.74 18.09
N GLU A 708 -14.76 -22.05 18.24
CA GLU A 708 -13.77 -22.78 17.44
C GLU A 708 -14.17 -22.89 15.96
N SER A 709 -15.45 -22.69 15.61
CA SER A 709 -15.92 -22.74 14.22
C SER A 709 -16.13 -21.35 13.59
N THR A 710 -16.36 -20.31 14.38
CA THR A 710 -16.79 -18.99 13.88
C THR A 710 -15.95 -17.81 14.36
N GLY A 711 -15.05 -18.01 15.33
CA GLY A 711 -14.16 -16.99 15.88
C GLY A 711 -14.77 -16.20 17.04
N LEU A 712 -14.39 -14.93 17.19
CA LEU A 712 -14.87 -14.07 18.28
C LEU A 712 -16.41 -14.02 18.34
N ILE A 713 -16.96 -14.30 19.52
CA ILE A 713 -18.39 -14.27 19.81
C ILE A 713 -18.76 -12.83 20.17
N MET A 714 -19.55 -12.19 19.31
CA MET A 714 -20.14 -10.89 19.62
C MET A 714 -21.33 -11.06 20.58
N PRO A 715 -21.35 -10.37 21.74
CA PRO A 715 -22.52 -10.34 22.60
C PRO A 715 -23.73 -9.82 21.81
N LYS A 716 -24.91 -10.42 21.99
CA LYS A 716 -26.15 -9.88 21.40
C LYS A 716 -26.37 -8.49 21.96
N ASP A 717 -26.49 -7.48 21.10
CA ASP A 717 -26.88 -6.13 21.50
C ASP A 717 -28.22 -6.22 22.24
N THR A 718 -28.20 -6.07 23.56
CA THR A 718 -29.41 -6.13 24.39
C THR A 718 -30.27 -4.88 24.27
N TYR A 719 -29.86 -3.86 23.49
CA TYR A 719 -30.65 -2.66 23.21
C TYR A 719 -30.35 -2.11 21.80
N GLY A 720 -31.41 -1.61 21.13
CA GLY A 720 -31.54 -1.41 19.69
C GLY A 720 -30.52 -0.49 19.00
N GLU A 721 -30.43 -0.68 17.69
CA GLU A 721 -29.58 0.05 16.74
C GLU A 721 -29.78 1.57 16.86
N ALA A 722 -28.74 2.29 17.28
CA ALA A 722 -28.60 3.72 16.95
C ALA A 722 -27.81 3.83 15.64
N ILE A 723 -28.56 4.10 14.58
CA ILE A 723 -28.08 4.45 13.25
C ILE A 723 -27.19 5.69 13.35
N PHE A 724 -25.95 5.64 12.86
CA PHE A 724 -25.27 6.84 12.35
C PHE A 724 -24.52 6.54 11.05
N SER A 725 -24.61 7.56 10.21
CA SER A 725 -24.34 7.76 8.77
C SER A 725 -22.96 7.41 8.26
#